data_AF-A0A5A7Q502-F1
#
_entry.id   AF-A0A5A7Q502-F1
#
_cell.length_a   1.000
_cell.length_b   1.000
_cell.length_c   1.000
_cell.angle_alpha   90.00
_cell.angle_beta   90.00
_cell.angle_gamma   90.00
#
_symmetry.space_group_name_H-M   'P 1'
#
loop_
_entity.id
_entity.type
_entity.pdbx_description
1 polymer ?
#
loop_
_entity_poly.entity_id
_entity_poly.type
_entity_poly.pdbx_seq_one_letter_code
_entity_poly.pdbx_strand_id
1 'polypeptide(L)'
;MGRRYSRSPSPRGYSRRYRSPSPRGYSRRYRSPSPRGRYRSRGRDLPTSLLVRNLHLDCRVEDLRGPFGEFGELKDVYLPRDYYTGNITHFATMEAFSLSSSSITVTPKNVAKKEDNRRVKTSMTICCQKSGKHAVKSSGISSVLTDKSSALISPALMETGSLLLSPNGNDLVSTSDDGIGIVKFLRAKTFLITGATGFLGKVLVEKILRTAPDVHKIFVLIKPRNNETAADRMKSEIINAELFKNLKQIHGKSYEAFMLSKLVPVAGNVCETNLGLAEDASTFMAKEVDVIINSAANTTFDERYDTALDINTGGPTPYVNGQRLGRIMEKPFSMGESIAGETVAYKNHHQLPFPKLSVEDEIKIVLESKRGLDNNAQLHKMKELGLQRAKKFGWQDTYVFTKAMGEMMIDKLRGDIPVVVIRPSVIESTYKEPFPGWMEGNRMMDPIILQYGKGQLTGFLVNPDGVLDVVPADMVVNATLAAMAKHGSTGKPEYRIYQVASSVVNPLVFRDLAKFLYEHFSSSPFIDTTGSPVRIPKMKLFDSMDDFSSHLWRHAINRTGLGALANLDGKLSQKLELICRKSVEQAKFDNSNTERLMGFMSNEERQQFGFEVENIDWKDYITNVHIPGLRRHVMKGRGLSS
;
A
#
# COMPACT_ATOMS: atom_id res chain seq x y z
N MET A 1 -60.24 19.72 33.37
CA MET A 1 -61.59 19.10 33.37
C MET A 1 -61.56 17.99 32.33
N GLY A 2 -61.96 16.74 32.49
CA GLY A 2 -62.52 15.96 33.59
C GLY A 2 -62.46 14.48 33.15
N ARG A 3 -62.24 13.59 34.11
CA ARG A 3 -62.11 12.13 33.97
C ARG A 3 -63.42 11.47 33.50
N ARG A 4 -63.37 10.27 32.90
CA ARG A 4 -63.80 9.01 33.55
C ARG A 4 -63.70 7.76 32.66
N TYR A 5 -63.41 6.67 33.37
CA TYR A 5 -63.30 5.25 33.00
C TYR A 5 -64.64 4.52 33.04
N SER A 6 -64.73 3.38 32.34
CA SER A 6 -65.52 2.18 32.72
C SER A 6 -65.08 1.01 31.83
N ARG A 7 -64.21 0.09 32.27
CA ARG A 7 -64.43 -1.18 33.00
C ARG A 7 -65.38 -2.20 32.36
N SER A 8 -64.84 -3.42 32.29
CA SER A 8 -65.23 -4.71 31.70
C SER A 8 -66.56 -5.31 32.16
N PRO A 9 -66.99 -6.44 31.54
CA PRO A 9 -66.82 -7.73 32.22
C PRO A 9 -66.46 -8.93 31.31
N SER A 10 -65.77 -9.90 31.92
CA SER A 10 -65.51 -11.25 31.41
C SER A 10 -66.67 -12.22 31.71
N PRO A 11 -66.72 -13.37 31.03
CA PRO A 11 -67.06 -14.61 31.73
C PRO A 11 -66.14 -15.81 31.38
N ARG A 12 -65.73 -16.52 32.44
CA ARG A 12 -65.62 -17.99 32.66
C ARG A 12 -65.67 -18.86 31.38
N GLY A 13 -64.76 -19.77 31.05
CA GLY A 13 -63.98 -20.70 31.88
C GLY A 13 -64.46 -22.14 31.62
N TYR A 14 -63.69 -22.96 30.88
CA TYR A 14 -63.77 -24.42 30.91
C TYR A 14 -62.39 -25.07 30.70
N SER A 15 -62.08 -25.98 31.63
CA SER A 15 -60.85 -26.77 31.75
C SER A 15 -61.01 -28.11 31.01
N ARG A 16 -59.95 -28.57 30.31
CA ARG A 16 -59.65 -30.01 30.17
C ARG A 16 -58.14 -30.25 30.20
N ARG A 17 -57.69 -30.89 31.27
CA ARG A 17 -56.41 -31.61 31.38
C ARG A 17 -56.50 -32.90 30.56
N TYR A 18 -55.42 -33.33 29.89
CA TYR A 18 -55.10 -34.76 29.77
C TYR A 18 -53.58 -34.99 29.76
N ARG A 19 -53.21 -36.04 30.48
CA ARG A 19 -51.87 -36.50 30.90
C ARG A 19 -51.08 -37.16 29.77
N SER A 20 -49.75 -37.07 29.90
CA SER A 20 -48.73 -37.90 29.24
C SER A 20 -48.90 -39.39 29.51
N PRO A 21 -48.40 -40.26 28.60
CA PRO A 21 -48.00 -41.61 28.96
C PRO A 21 -46.59 -41.99 28.49
N SER A 22 -45.83 -42.59 29.42
CA SER A 22 -44.72 -43.54 29.22
C SER A 22 -44.82 -44.56 30.38
N PRO A 23 -44.07 -45.70 30.45
CA PRO A 23 -43.54 -46.61 29.43
C PRO A 23 -43.75 -48.12 29.80
N ARG A 24 -43.76 -49.06 28.84
CA ARG A 24 -43.58 -50.53 29.01
C ARG A 24 -43.07 -51.11 27.68
N GLY A 25 -42.21 -52.13 27.55
CA GLY A 25 -41.51 -53.02 28.47
C GLY A 25 -40.95 -54.23 27.67
N TYR A 26 -39.65 -54.49 27.84
CA TYR A 26 -38.80 -55.69 27.60
C TYR A 26 -39.30 -57.01 26.98
N SER A 27 -38.43 -57.62 26.14
CA SER A 27 -37.93 -59.02 26.21
C SER A 27 -36.67 -59.18 25.31
N ARG A 28 -35.42 -59.25 25.82
CA ARG A 28 -34.62 -60.33 26.45
C ARG A 28 -34.24 -61.54 25.56
N ARG A 29 -32.93 -61.69 25.25
CA ARG A 29 -32.04 -62.90 25.28
C ARG A 29 -30.59 -62.38 25.02
N TYR A 30 -29.47 -62.72 25.68
CA TYR A 30 -29.07 -63.54 26.84
C TYR A 30 -27.71 -62.96 27.35
N ARG A 31 -27.41 -63.06 28.66
CA ARG A 31 -26.11 -62.76 29.33
C ARG A 31 -25.29 -64.06 29.42
N SER A 32 -23.95 -64.07 29.32
CA SER A 32 -22.94 -63.86 30.41
C SER A 32 -21.52 -64.23 29.88
N PRO A 33 -20.38 -64.04 30.60
CA PRO A 33 -19.94 -62.95 31.49
C PRO A 33 -18.52 -62.41 31.16
N SER A 34 -18.17 -61.30 31.82
CA SER A 34 -16.93 -60.50 31.70
C SER A 34 -15.64 -61.20 32.17
N PRO A 35 -14.48 -60.72 31.70
CA PRO A 35 -13.35 -60.49 32.59
C PRO A 35 -12.91 -59.02 32.59
N ARG A 36 -12.65 -58.52 33.80
CA ARG A 36 -11.97 -57.26 34.10
C ARG A 36 -10.65 -57.17 33.34
N GLY A 37 -10.36 -56.02 32.72
CA GLY A 37 -8.96 -55.64 32.47
C GLY A 37 -8.70 -54.74 31.26
N ARG A 38 -8.35 -53.49 31.57
CA ARG A 38 -7.50 -52.56 30.81
C ARG A 38 -8.11 -51.87 29.57
N TYR A 39 -8.28 -50.56 29.74
CA TYR A 39 -8.27 -49.55 28.68
C TYR A 39 -7.29 -49.90 27.55
N ARG A 40 -7.80 -50.01 26.31
CA ARG A 40 -7.03 -49.72 25.08
C ARG A 40 -7.85 -48.78 24.21
N SER A 41 -7.44 -47.52 24.21
CA SER A 41 -7.88 -46.50 23.27
C SER A 41 -7.60 -46.96 21.84
N ARG A 42 -8.62 -47.10 20.99
CA ARG A 42 -8.42 -47.08 19.54
C ARG A 42 -8.20 -45.63 19.15
N GLY A 43 -6.94 -45.22 19.11
CA GLY A 43 -6.54 -43.94 18.51
C GLY A 43 -6.96 -43.92 17.05
N ARG A 44 -7.73 -42.90 16.66
CA ARG A 44 -7.77 -42.47 15.26
C ARG A 44 -6.44 -41.75 15.02
N ASP A 45 -5.59 -42.33 14.18
CA ASP A 45 -4.34 -41.67 13.78
C ASP A 45 -4.68 -40.35 13.09
N LEU A 46 -4.11 -39.27 13.62
CA LEU A 46 -4.24 -37.92 13.06
C LEU A 46 -3.42 -37.85 11.76
N PRO A 47 -3.90 -37.17 10.71
CA PRO A 47 -3.14 -37.04 9.47
C PRO A 47 -1.79 -36.38 9.73
N THR A 48 -0.73 -36.95 9.17
CA THR A 48 0.63 -36.44 9.34
C THR A 48 0.94 -35.45 8.23
N SER A 49 1.30 -34.22 8.60
CA SER A 49 1.68 -33.18 7.65
C SER A 49 3.18 -33.22 7.37
N LEU A 50 3.55 -33.29 6.10
CA LEU A 50 4.93 -33.24 5.61
C LEU A 50 5.21 -31.89 4.94
N LEU A 51 6.39 -31.33 5.21
CA LEU A 51 6.89 -30.12 4.54
C LEU A 51 8.09 -30.48 3.68
N VAL A 52 7.94 -30.38 2.37
CA VAL A 52 8.98 -30.64 1.37
C VAL A 52 9.55 -29.30 0.92
N ARG A 53 10.87 -29.10 0.99
CA ARG A 53 11.55 -27.84 0.63
C ARG A 53 12.55 -28.06 -0.51
N ASN A 54 13.01 -26.97 -1.12
CA ASN A 54 13.92 -26.92 -2.27
C ASN A 54 13.34 -27.51 -3.55
N LEU A 55 12.07 -27.21 -3.83
CA LEU A 55 11.42 -27.58 -5.08
C LEU A 55 11.83 -26.64 -6.21
N HIS A 56 12.10 -27.19 -7.39
CA HIS A 56 12.34 -26.41 -8.61
C HIS A 56 11.07 -25.62 -8.97
N LEU A 57 11.20 -24.42 -9.56
CA LEU A 57 10.08 -23.52 -9.87
C LEU A 57 9.04 -24.07 -10.88
N ASP A 58 9.37 -25.18 -11.54
CA ASP A 58 8.48 -25.88 -12.49
C ASP A 58 7.80 -27.12 -11.89
N CYS A 59 8.00 -27.39 -10.60
CA CYS A 59 7.46 -28.56 -9.90
C CYS A 59 5.92 -28.56 -9.86
N ARG A 60 5.32 -29.67 -10.29
CA ARG A 60 3.87 -29.89 -10.31
C ARG A 60 3.44 -30.80 -9.15
N VAL A 61 2.14 -30.80 -8.86
CA VAL A 61 1.57 -31.62 -7.77
C VAL A 61 1.84 -33.11 -8.03
N GLU A 62 1.81 -33.52 -9.29
CA GLU A 62 2.02 -34.88 -9.78
C GLU A 62 3.47 -35.35 -9.56
N ASP A 63 4.45 -34.44 -9.67
CA ASP A 63 5.87 -34.70 -9.43
C ASP A 63 6.17 -35.03 -7.96
N LEU A 64 5.25 -34.66 -7.06
CA LEU A 64 5.30 -34.97 -5.63
C LEU A 64 4.43 -36.18 -5.29
N ARG A 65 3.28 -36.36 -5.93
CA ARG A 65 2.39 -37.49 -5.64
C ARG A 65 3.00 -38.84 -5.98
N GLY A 66 3.76 -38.94 -7.07
CA GLY A 66 4.43 -40.19 -7.47
C GLY A 66 5.44 -40.68 -6.43
N PRO A 67 6.53 -39.94 -6.18
CA PRO A 67 7.59 -40.36 -5.25
C PRO A 67 7.12 -40.51 -3.80
N PHE A 68 6.18 -39.69 -3.33
CA PHE A 68 5.72 -39.73 -1.93
C PHE A 68 4.54 -40.67 -1.70
N GLY A 69 3.80 -41.04 -2.75
CA GLY A 69 2.73 -42.03 -2.69
C GLY A 69 3.23 -43.44 -2.38
N GLU A 70 4.51 -43.72 -2.66
CA GLU A 70 5.16 -44.99 -2.31
C GLU A 70 5.33 -45.20 -0.79
N PHE A 71 5.23 -44.13 0.01
CA PHE A 71 5.44 -44.17 1.47
C PHE A 71 4.13 -44.12 2.28
N GLY A 72 2.98 -44.00 1.61
CA GLY A 72 1.64 -43.96 2.22
C GLY A 72 0.61 -43.21 1.37
N GLU A 73 -0.69 -43.41 1.67
CA GLU A 73 -1.78 -42.75 0.96
C GLU A 73 -1.79 -41.24 1.27
N LEU A 74 -1.54 -40.43 0.23
CA LEU A 74 -1.55 -38.97 0.30
C LEU A 74 -2.98 -38.44 0.16
N LYS A 75 -3.43 -37.68 1.15
CA LYS A 75 -4.75 -37.04 1.19
C LYS A 75 -4.75 -35.73 0.40
N ASP A 76 -3.74 -34.89 0.58
CA ASP A 76 -3.65 -33.60 -0.10
C ASP A 76 -2.19 -33.16 -0.32
N VAL A 77 -1.94 -32.41 -1.39
CA VAL A 77 -0.63 -31.88 -1.77
C VAL A 77 -0.80 -30.43 -2.21
N TYR A 78 -0.33 -29.52 -1.39
CA TYR A 78 -0.44 -28.09 -1.63
C TYR A 78 0.92 -27.49 -2.03
N LEU A 79 0.95 -26.91 -3.23
CA LEU A 79 2.04 -26.12 -3.77
C LEU A 79 1.65 -24.63 -3.74
N PRO A 80 2.12 -23.85 -2.75
CA PRO A 80 1.82 -22.44 -2.68
C PRO A 80 2.44 -21.70 -3.87
N ARG A 81 1.73 -20.69 -4.39
CA ARG A 81 2.26 -19.76 -5.39
C ARG A 81 2.52 -18.41 -4.77
N ASP A 82 3.62 -17.78 -5.16
CA ASP A 82 3.95 -16.41 -4.81
C ASP A 82 2.86 -15.48 -5.36
N TYR A 83 2.33 -14.65 -4.47
CA TYR A 83 1.13 -13.85 -4.72
C TYR A 83 1.31 -12.77 -5.79
N TYR A 84 2.54 -12.30 -6.01
CA TYR A 84 2.83 -11.21 -6.94
C TYR A 84 3.38 -11.70 -8.27
N THR A 85 4.09 -12.83 -8.28
CA THR A 85 4.73 -13.38 -9.48
C THR A 85 3.99 -14.57 -10.08
N GLY A 86 3.09 -15.23 -9.34
CA GLY A 86 2.36 -16.43 -9.78
C GLY A 86 3.20 -17.72 -9.86
N ASN A 87 4.51 -17.61 -9.64
CA ASN A 87 5.45 -18.73 -9.59
C ASN A 87 5.24 -19.57 -8.32
N ILE A 88 5.53 -20.86 -8.36
CA ILE A 88 5.44 -21.69 -7.15
C ILE A 88 6.54 -21.30 -6.15
N THR A 89 6.22 -21.37 -4.87
CA THR A 89 7.22 -21.24 -3.80
C THR A 89 8.05 -22.52 -3.74
N HIS A 90 9.33 -22.43 -3.39
CA HIS A 90 10.30 -23.55 -3.34
C HIS A 90 9.98 -24.64 -2.28
N PHE A 91 8.73 -24.76 -1.83
CA PHE A 91 8.28 -25.76 -0.87
C PHE A 91 6.84 -26.20 -1.15
N ALA A 92 6.47 -27.40 -0.68
CA ALA A 92 5.12 -27.94 -0.70
C ALA A 92 4.76 -28.52 0.67
N THR A 93 3.47 -28.50 1.01
CA THR A 93 2.93 -29.17 2.20
C THR A 93 2.01 -30.30 1.78
N MET A 94 2.16 -31.47 2.41
CA MET A 94 1.40 -32.67 2.06
C MET A 94 0.73 -33.24 3.32
N GLU A 95 -0.48 -33.77 3.21
CA GLU A 95 -1.14 -34.55 4.26
C GLU A 95 -1.17 -36.03 3.88
N ALA A 96 -0.73 -36.92 4.76
CA ALA A 96 -0.77 -38.37 4.57
C ALA A 96 -1.63 -39.06 5.65
N PHE A 97 -2.33 -40.13 5.28
CA PHE A 97 -3.17 -40.93 6.19
C PHE A 97 -2.35 -41.84 7.12
N SER A 98 -1.22 -42.37 6.64
CA SER A 98 -0.18 -43.02 7.45
C SER A 98 1.15 -43.01 6.70
N LEU A 99 2.28 -42.98 7.42
CA LEU A 99 3.63 -43.06 6.84
C LEU A 99 4.36 -44.26 7.44
N SER A 100 4.88 -45.18 6.62
CA SER A 100 5.70 -46.28 7.15
C SER A 100 7.10 -45.76 7.51
N SER A 101 7.42 -45.70 8.81
CA SER A 101 8.65 -45.08 9.33
C SER A 101 9.93 -45.92 9.14
N SER A 102 9.91 -47.01 8.37
CA SER A 102 11.04 -47.93 8.23
C SER A 102 12.04 -47.59 7.12
N SER A 103 11.92 -46.44 6.43
CA SER A 103 12.79 -46.11 5.28
C SER A 103 13.25 -44.66 5.17
N ILE A 104 13.10 -43.83 6.23
CA ILE A 104 13.49 -42.41 6.19
C ILE A 104 14.79 -42.20 6.98
N THR A 105 15.90 -41.94 6.28
CA THR A 105 17.17 -41.58 6.93
C THR A 105 17.13 -40.12 7.40
N VAL A 106 17.10 -39.91 8.72
CA VAL A 106 17.06 -38.58 9.37
C VAL A 106 18.47 -38.17 9.78
N THR A 107 18.93 -36.97 9.41
CA THR A 107 20.13 -36.34 10.01
C THR A 107 19.70 -35.22 10.97
N PRO A 108 19.95 -35.36 12.30
CA PRO A 108 19.58 -34.33 13.26
C PRO A 108 20.67 -33.24 13.35
N LYS A 109 20.27 -31.96 13.40
CA LYS A 109 21.09 -30.87 13.96
C LYS A 109 20.42 -30.34 15.24
N ASN A 110 21.23 -30.25 16.29
CA ASN A 110 20.85 -30.09 17.69
C ASN A 110 19.97 -28.85 17.97
N VAL A 111 18.88 -29.07 18.71
CA VAL A 111 18.11 -28.03 19.40
C VAL A 111 18.52 -28.07 20.87
N ALA A 112 19.07 -26.95 21.38
CA ALA A 112 19.35 -26.80 22.80
C ALA A 112 18.04 -26.77 23.61
N LYS A 113 17.97 -27.57 24.67
CA LYS A 113 16.83 -27.67 25.59
C LYS A 113 16.63 -26.37 26.35
N LYS A 114 15.40 -25.86 26.34
CA LYS A 114 14.84 -25.10 27.47
C LYS A 114 13.53 -25.78 27.87
N GLU A 115 13.50 -26.30 29.09
CA GLU A 115 12.31 -26.90 29.70
C GLU A 115 11.26 -25.82 29.93
N ASP A 116 10.10 -25.95 29.29
CA ASP A 116 8.83 -25.67 29.96
C ASP A 116 7.67 -26.43 29.29
N ASN A 117 6.77 -26.96 30.11
CA ASN A 117 5.80 -28.01 29.79
C ASN A 117 4.72 -27.59 28.75
N ARG A 118 4.92 -27.86 27.45
CA ARG A 118 3.82 -28.04 26.46
C ARG A 118 4.17 -29.09 25.39
N ARG A 119 3.19 -29.94 25.05
CA ARG A 119 3.29 -31.04 24.06
C ARG A 119 3.94 -30.59 22.74
N VAL A 120 5.00 -31.27 22.33
CA VAL A 120 5.79 -31.02 21.11
C VAL A 120 5.05 -31.56 19.88
N LYS A 121 4.84 -30.72 18.86
CA LYS A 121 4.53 -31.17 17.48
C LYS A 121 5.84 -31.59 16.82
N THR A 122 5.97 -32.84 16.41
CA THR A 122 7.12 -33.35 15.65
C THR A 122 6.99 -32.88 14.19
N SER A 123 7.88 -32.01 13.70
CA SER A 123 7.98 -31.72 12.26
C SER A 123 9.18 -32.46 11.67
N MET A 124 8.95 -33.37 10.72
CA MET A 124 10.01 -34.01 9.93
C MET A 124 10.38 -33.11 8.74
N THR A 125 11.69 -32.88 8.54
CA THR A 125 12.23 -32.17 7.37
C THR A 125 12.97 -33.17 6.51
N ILE A 126 12.55 -33.33 5.24
CA ILE A 126 13.18 -34.24 4.27
C ILE A 126 13.81 -33.37 3.16
N CYS A 127 15.12 -33.52 2.94
CA CYS A 127 15.85 -32.89 1.84
C CYS A 127 16.03 -33.89 0.70
N CYS A 128 15.50 -33.59 -0.49
CA CYS A 128 15.74 -34.40 -1.68
C CYS A 128 17.00 -33.89 -2.39
N GLN A 129 18.08 -34.67 -2.38
CA GLN A 129 19.21 -34.50 -3.32
C GLN A 129 18.98 -35.45 -4.50
N LYS A 130 18.89 -34.92 -5.72
CA LYS A 130 19.12 -35.71 -6.94
C LYS A 130 20.44 -35.27 -7.56
N SER A 131 21.39 -36.20 -7.56
CA SER A 131 22.61 -36.21 -8.36
C SER A 131 22.27 -36.65 -9.79
N GLY A 132 22.83 -36.00 -10.81
CA GLY A 132 22.67 -36.48 -12.19
C GLY A 132 23.03 -35.46 -13.28
N LYS A 133 24.32 -35.42 -13.61
CA LYS A 133 25.00 -35.01 -14.86
C LYS A 133 24.12 -34.51 -16.03
N HIS A 134 24.42 -33.30 -16.55
CA HIS A 134 24.87 -33.08 -17.93
C HIS A 134 25.42 -31.64 -18.08
N ALA A 135 26.66 -31.55 -18.55
CA ALA A 135 27.35 -30.31 -18.89
C ALA A 135 27.10 -29.95 -20.36
N VAL A 136 26.87 -28.67 -20.66
CA VAL A 136 27.17 -28.07 -21.96
C VAL A 136 27.80 -26.69 -21.72
N LYS A 137 29.07 -26.56 -22.10
CA LYS A 137 29.72 -25.28 -22.40
C LYS A 137 29.27 -24.83 -23.78
N SER A 138 29.05 -23.54 -23.99
CA SER A 138 29.59 -22.88 -25.19
C SER A 138 29.80 -21.39 -24.94
N SER A 139 31.01 -20.97 -25.29
CA SER A 139 31.53 -19.62 -25.47
C SER A 139 30.93 -18.96 -26.72
N GLY A 140 30.89 -17.62 -26.75
CA GLY A 140 30.63 -16.88 -27.99
C GLY A 140 30.65 -15.37 -27.81
N ILE A 141 31.82 -14.77 -27.98
CA ILE A 141 32.02 -13.34 -28.24
C ILE A 141 31.63 -13.06 -29.69
N SER A 142 30.91 -11.96 -29.97
CA SER A 142 31.12 -11.19 -31.20
C SER A 142 30.60 -9.75 -31.07
N SER A 143 31.56 -8.83 -31.07
CA SER A 143 31.46 -7.45 -31.58
C SER A 143 31.05 -7.40 -33.05
N VAL A 144 30.34 -6.36 -33.51
CA VAL A 144 30.61 -5.59 -34.75
C VAL A 144 29.93 -4.21 -34.63
N LEU A 145 30.63 -3.21 -35.16
CA LEU A 145 30.49 -1.76 -35.13
C LEU A 145 29.50 -1.15 -36.16
N THR A 146 29.02 0.05 -35.81
CA THR A 146 28.80 1.29 -36.63
C THR A 146 28.03 1.23 -37.95
N ASP A 147 27.06 2.13 -38.13
CA ASP A 147 27.33 3.36 -38.91
C ASP A 147 26.38 4.55 -38.66
N LYS A 148 26.94 5.74 -38.90
CA LYS A 148 26.37 7.08 -38.67
C LYS A 148 25.48 7.55 -39.83
N SER A 149 24.56 8.47 -39.54
CA SER A 149 24.14 9.50 -40.50
C SER A 149 23.73 10.77 -39.76
N SER A 150 24.49 11.84 -40.01
CA SER A 150 24.29 13.21 -39.57
C SER A 150 23.41 13.99 -40.54
N ALA A 151 22.54 14.87 -40.03
CA ALA A 151 22.01 16.00 -40.79
C ALA A 151 21.96 17.26 -39.91
N LEU A 152 22.56 18.33 -40.44
CA LEU A 152 22.74 19.66 -39.89
C LEU A 152 21.45 20.48 -39.93
N ILE A 153 21.17 21.29 -38.91
CA ILE A 153 20.46 22.58 -39.05
C ILE A 153 21.07 23.60 -38.06
N SER A 154 21.48 24.75 -38.58
CA SER A 154 22.08 25.91 -37.89
C SER A 154 21.08 26.77 -37.10
N PRO A 155 21.56 27.65 -36.17
CA PRO A 155 20.72 28.52 -35.35
C PRO A 155 20.63 29.95 -35.90
N ALA A 156 19.43 30.54 -35.96
CA ALA A 156 19.24 31.99 -36.04
C ALA A 156 17.78 32.39 -35.76
N LEU A 157 17.52 33.03 -34.61
CA LEU A 157 16.76 34.29 -34.48
C LEU A 157 16.67 34.69 -32.99
N MET A 158 17.34 35.80 -32.69
CA MET A 158 17.30 36.55 -31.44
C MET A 158 16.18 37.61 -31.47
N GLU A 159 15.71 37.92 -30.25
CA GLU A 159 15.18 39.20 -29.74
C GLU A 159 13.84 39.81 -30.21
N THR A 160 12.96 40.07 -29.24
CA THR A 160 12.71 41.41 -28.61
C THR A 160 11.52 41.25 -27.63
N GLY A 161 11.66 41.45 -26.32
CA GLY A 161 11.60 42.71 -25.55
C GLY A 161 10.79 42.42 -24.25
N SER A 162 10.95 43.06 -23.09
CA SER A 162 11.74 44.19 -22.63
C SER A 162 11.97 44.01 -21.12
N LEU A 163 13.21 44.23 -20.65
CA LEU A 163 13.54 44.39 -19.24
C LEU A 163 13.39 45.86 -18.87
N LEU A 164 12.53 46.18 -17.90
CA LEU A 164 12.51 47.47 -17.21
C LEU A 164 12.90 47.23 -15.74
N LEU A 165 14.12 47.62 -15.40
CA LEU A 165 14.56 47.82 -14.02
C LEU A 165 14.00 49.16 -13.52
N SER A 166 13.34 49.15 -12.36
CA SER A 166 13.07 50.36 -11.59
C SER A 166 13.91 50.34 -10.31
N PRO A 167 14.65 51.41 -9.99
CA PRO A 167 15.39 51.53 -8.75
C PRO A 167 14.45 52.11 -7.70
N ASN A 168 13.95 51.28 -6.78
CA ASN A 168 13.73 51.61 -5.37
C ASN A 168 13.03 50.44 -4.68
N GLY A 169 13.65 49.95 -3.61
CA GLY A 169 13.10 48.92 -2.75
C GLY A 169 11.83 49.41 -2.06
N ASN A 170 10.73 48.77 -2.41
CA ASN A 170 9.58 48.46 -1.57
C ASN A 170 8.76 47.43 -2.34
N ASP A 171 8.37 46.34 -1.68
CA ASP A 171 7.54 45.27 -2.25
C ASP A 171 6.19 45.83 -2.72
N LEU A 172 6.16 46.28 -3.98
CA LEU A 172 4.95 46.48 -4.75
C LEU A 172 4.63 45.13 -5.39
N VAL A 173 3.60 44.46 -4.85
CA VAL A 173 2.92 43.37 -5.55
C VAL A 173 2.35 43.96 -6.83
N SER A 174 3.09 43.82 -7.94
CA SER A 174 2.53 43.98 -9.26
C SER A 174 1.59 42.79 -9.47
N THR A 175 0.29 43.01 -9.32
CA THR A 175 -0.73 42.12 -9.85
C THR A 175 -0.68 42.18 -11.37
N SER A 176 0.31 41.52 -11.98
CA SER A 176 0.09 41.03 -13.34
C SER A 176 -0.77 39.78 -13.22
N ASP A 177 -1.81 39.71 -14.02
CA ASP A 177 -2.79 38.61 -14.11
C ASP A 177 -2.16 37.33 -14.71
N ASP A 178 -0.82 37.23 -14.70
CA ASP A 178 -0.05 36.24 -15.47
C ASP A 178 0.07 34.87 -14.78
N GLY A 179 -0.46 34.74 -13.55
CA GLY A 179 -0.40 33.50 -12.77
C GLY A 179 1.02 33.00 -12.46
N ILE A 180 1.16 31.70 -12.23
CA ILE A 180 2.44 31.02 -11.98
C ILE A 180 3.21 30.77 -13.29
N GLY A 181 2.50 30.60 -14.41
CA GLY A 181 3.05 30.20 -15.71
C GLY A 181 3.34 28.70 -15.80
N ILE A 182 2.45 27.83 -15.28
CA ILE A 182 2.68 26.38 -15.16
C ILE A 182 3.04 25.74 -16.52
N VAL A 183 2.21 25.91 -17.54
CA VAL A 183 2.46 25.33 -18.88
C VAL A 183 3.71 25.93 -19.51
N LYS A 184 3.94 27.23 -19.34
CA LYS A 184 5.14 27.92 -19.83
C LYS A 184 6.41 27.35 -19.21
N PHE A 185 6.37 27.02 -17.92
CA PHE A 185 7.49 26.37 -17.23
C PHE A 185 7.76 24.97 -17.77
N LEU A 186 6.73 24.16 -18.06
CA LEU A 186 6.87 22.78 -18.54
C LEU A 186 7.42 22.68 -19.98
N ARG A 187 7.16 23.69 -20.81
CA ARG A 187 7.56 23.74 -22.22
C ARG A 187 9.07 23.57 -22.36
N ALA A 188 9.49 22.72 -23.31
CA ALA A 188 10.88 22.45 -23.64
C ALA A 188 11.76 21.99 -22.47
N LYS A 189 11.17 21.63 -21.32
CA LYS A 189 11.91 21.05 -20.19
C LYS A 189 12.19 19.57 -20.37
N THR A 190 13.31 19.15 -19.83
CA THR A 190 13.70 17.75 -19.72
C THR A 190 13.55 17.29 -18.28
N PHE A 191 12.77 16.23 -18.07
CA PHE A 191 12.49 15.69 -16.75
C PHE A 191 13.22 14.38 -16.52
N LEU A 192 13.66 14.14 -15.29
CA LEU A 192 13.91 12.80 -14.77
C LEU A 192 12.80 12.46 -13.76
N ILE A 193 12.05 11.40 -14.02
CA ILE A 193 10.98 10.93 -13.12
C ILE A 193 11.31 9.54 -12.60
N THR A 194 11.46 9.43 -11.28
CA THR A 194 11.54 8.14 -10.59
C THR A 194 10.14 7.72 -10.15
N GLY A 195 9.85 6.41 -10.15
CA GLY A 195 8.54 5.90 -9.75
C GLY A 195 7.40 6.24 -10.74
N ALA A 196 7.74 6.62 -11.97
CA ALA A 196 6.78 6.96 -13.03
C ALA A 196 5.84 5.80 -13.40
N THR A 197 6.24 4.55 -13.17
CA THR A 197 5.36 3.39 -13.37
C THR A 197 4.42 3.13 -12.19
N GLY A 198 4.49 3.92 -11.12
CA GLY A 198 3.57 3.88 -9.99
C GLY A 198 2.30 4.68 -10.25
N PHE A 199 1.29 4.49 -9.40
CA PHE A 199 -0.02 5.14 -9.53
C PHE A 199 0.06 6.67 -9.73
N LEU A 200 0.63 7.40 -8.77
CA LEU A 200 0.74 8.87 -8.86
C LEU A 200 1.66 9.32 -10.01
N GLY A 201 2.77 8.60 -10.21
CA GLY A 201 3.73 8.90 -11.29
C GLY A 201 3.10 8.83 -12.68
N LYS A 202 2.21 7.87 -12.93
CA LYS A 202 1.46 7.78 -14.19
C LYS A 202 0.51 8.97 -14.38
N VAL A 203 -0.23 9.37 -13.35
CA VAL A 203 -1.11 10.57 -13.41
C VAL A 203 -0.31 11.81 -13.71
N LEU A 204 0.88 11.96 -13.10
CA LEU A 204 1.79 13.06 -13.36
C LEU A 204 2.27 13.08 -14.82
N VAL A 205 2.77 11.95 -15.33
CA VAL A 205 3.24 11.85 -16.73
C VAL A 205 2.10 12.12 -17.70
N GLU A 206 0.91 11.57 -17.46
CA GLU A 206 -0.28 11.86 -18.27
C GLU A 206 -0.60 13.35 -18.29
N LYS A 207 -0.63 13.99 -17.12
CA LYS A 207 -0.94 15.41 -16.99
C LYS A 207 0.05 16.27 -17.76
N ILE A 208 1.36 16.04 -17.57
CA ILE A 208 2.42 16.78 -18.27
C ILE A 208 2.24 16.66 -19.79
N LEU A 209 2.11 15.44 -20.31
CA LEU A 209 2.01 15.20 -21.75
C LEU A 209 0.73 15.77 -22.36
N ARG A 210 -0.38 15.75 -21.61
CA ARG A 210 -1.67 16.28 -22.07
C ARG A 210 -1.71 17.81 -22.05
N THR A 211 -1.09 18.45 -21.07
CA THR A 211 -1.15 19.92 -20.94
C THR A 211 0.02 20.66 -21.56
N ALA A 212 1.18 20.00 -21.72
CA ALA A 212 2.40 20.54 -22.31
C ALA A 212 3.01 19.54 -23.32
N PRO A 213 2.37 19.32 -24.49
CA PRO A 213 2.87 18.38 -25.50
C PRO A 213 4.22 18.80 -26.12
N ASP A 214 4.65 20.03 -25.87
CA ASP A 214 5.93 20.62 -26.23
C ASP A 214 7.01 20.49 -25.15
N VAL A 215 6.76 19.70 -24.08
CA VAL A 215 7.82 19.19 -23.21
C VAL A 215 8.91 18.52 -24.05
N HIS A 216 10.19 18.68 -23.68
CA HIS A 216 11.28 18.14 -24.49
C HIS A 216 11.32 16.61 -24.40
N LYS A 217 11.73 16.09 -23.23
CA LYS A 217 11.85 14.66 -22.94
C LYS A 217 11.56 14.38 -21.47
N ILE A 218 11.14 13.15 -21.19
CA ILE A 218 10.96 12.62 -19.84
C ILE A 218 11.78 11.33 -19.77
N PHE A 219 12.90 11.36 -19.06
CA PHE A 219 13.63 10.18 -18.63
C PHE A 219 12.84 9.45 -17.55
N VAL A 220 12.42 8.23 -17.85
CA VAL A 220 11.58 7.39 -16.99
C VAL A 220 12.49 6.34 -16.35
N LEU A 221 12.85 6.53 -15.08
CA LEU A 221 13.67 5.55 -14.36
C LEU A 221 12.83 4.32 -14.00
N ILE A 222 13.20 3.17 -14.55
CA ILE A 222 12.49 1.91 -14.40
C ILE A 222 13.45 0.86 -13.85
N LYS A 223 13.11 0.33 -12.67
CA LYS A 223 13.83 -0.80 -12.06
C LYS A 223 13.75 -2.05 -12.96
N PRO A 224 14.85 -2.69 -13.34
CA PRO A 224 14.80 -3.94 -14.11
C PRO A 224 14.01 -5.03 -13.37
N ARG A 225 13.26 -5.86 -14.10
CA ARG A 225 12.57 -7.05 -13.56
C ARG A 225 12.81 -8.23 -14.49
N ASN A 226 13.36 -9.32 -13.95
CA ASN A 226 13.54 -10.59 -14.66
C ASN A 226 14.12 -10.39 -16.09
N ASN A 227 13.36 -10.82 -17.11
CA ASN A 227 13.71 -10.76 -18.54
C ASN A 227 13.12 -9.53 -19.27
N GLU A 228 12.44 -8.62 -18.57
CA GLU A 228 11.80 -7.44 -19.18
C GLU A 228 12.77 -6.26 -19.23
N THR A 229 12.90 -5.65 -20.41
CA THR A 229 13.67 -4.41 -20.54
C THR A 229 12.90 -3.21 -19.97
N ALA A 230 13.61 -2.13 -19.65
CA ALA A 230 12.96 -0.87 -19.26
C ALA A 230 11.99 -0.36 -20.35
N ALA A 231 12.30 -0.57 -21.63
CA ALA A 231 11.43 -0.21 -22.75
C ALA A 231 10.15 -1.03 -22.77
N ASP A 232 10.24 -2.36 -22.55
CA ASP A 232 9.06 -3.24 -22.50
C ASP A 232 8.13 -2.84 -21.37
N ARG A 233 8.69 -2.58 -20.18
CA ARG A 233 7.93 -2.12 -19.01
C ARG A 233 7.32 -0.75 -19.23
N MET A 234 8.02 0.19 -19.85
CA MET A 234 7.45 1.49 -20.20
C MET A 234 6.26 1.33 -21.15
N LYS A 235 6.38 0.45 -22.14
CA LYS A 235 5.31 0.19 -23.10
C LYS A 235 4.09 -0.45 -22.42
N SER A 236 4.29 -1.50 -21.63
CA SER A 236 3.20 -2.24 -20.99
C SER A 236 2.56 -1.47 -19.83
N GLU A 237 3.35 -0.81 -18.99
CA GLU A 237 2.87 -0.18 -17.76
C GLU A 237 2.43 1.28 -17.96
N ILE A 238 2.96 2.00 -18.95
CA ILE A 238 2.64 3.42 -19.21
C ILE A 238 1.88 3.57 -20.54
N ILE A 239 2.53 3.30 -21.68
CA ILE A 239 1.96 3.62 -23.00
C ILE A 239 0.62 2.89 -23.24
N ASN A 240 0.49 1.66 -22.78
CA ASN A 240 -0.71 0.84 -22.96
C ASN A 240 -1.75 1.02 -21.84
N ALA A 241 -1.46 1.80 -20.79
CA ALA A 241 -2.37 1.95 -19.67
C ALA A 241 -3.62 2.76 -20.03
N GLU A 242 -4.78 2.36 -19.50
CA GLU A 242 -6.07 3.02 -19.76
C GLU A 242 -6.06 4.51 -19.39
N LEU A 243 -5.23 4.90 -18.42
CA LEU A 243 -5.06 6.30 -18.01
C LEU A 243 -4.78 7.22 -19.20
N PHE A 244 -3.97 6.77 -20.16
CA PHE A 244 -3.52 7.55 -21.31
C PHE A 244 -4.53 7.56 -22.47
N LYS A 245 -5.76 7.06 -22.27
CA LYS A 245 -6.77 7.01 -23.34
C LYS A 245 -7.12 8.37 -23.93
N ASN A 246 -7.09 9.44 -23.12
CA ASN A 246 -7.37 10.79 -23.61
C ASN A 246 -6.26 11.26 -24.56
N LEU A 247 -4.99 11.04 -24.20
CA LEU A 247 -3.85 11.27 -25.10
C LEU A 247 -3.95 10.43 -26.38
N LYS A 248 -4.39 9.18 -26.27
CA LYS A 248 -4.65 8.32 -27.44
C LYS A 248 -5.74 8.87 -28.34
N GLN A 249 -6.79 9.47 -27.78
CA GLN A 249 -7.85 10.15 -28.55
C GLN A 249 -7.31 11.42 -29.22
N ILE A 250 -6.53 12.23 -28.52
CA ILE A 250 -5.93 13.48 -29.02
C ILE A 250 -4.99 13.20 -30.21
N HIS A 251 -4.10 12.22 -30.09
CA HIS A 251 -3.06 11.95 -31.09
C HIS A 251 -3.44 10.89 -32.13
N GLY A 252 -4.54 10.15 -31.93
CA GLY A 252 -5.03 9.14 -32.85
C GLY A 252 -3.95 8.12 -33.25
N LYS A 253 -3.73 7.95 -34.56
CA LYS A 253 -2.71 7.02 -35.12
C LYS A 253 -1.28 7.39 -34.72
N SER A 254 -1.02 8.66 -34.41
CA SER A 254 0.31 9.14 -34.01
C SER A 254 0.58 9.00 -32.52
N TYR A 255 -0.34 8.42 -31.74
CA TYR A 255 -0.20 8.28 -30.29
C TYR A 255 1.09 7.58 -29.86
N GLU A 256 1.38 6.39 -30.41
CA GLU A 256 2.59 5.65 -30.02
C GLU A 256 3.86 6.42 -30.41
N ALA A 257 3.89 7.01 -31.61
CA ALA A 257 5.02 7.83 -32.06
C ALA A 257 5.22 9.05 -31.16
N PHE A 258 4.13 9.73 -30.76
CA PHE A 258 4.18 10.84 -29.82
C PHE A 258 4.74 10.39 -28.47
N MET A 259 4.20 9.33 -27.87
CA MET A 259 4.67 8.83 -26.56
C MET A 259 6.15 8.46 -26.60
N LEU A 260 6.60 7.74 -27.63
CA LEU A 260 8.00 7.34 -27.79
C LEU A 260 8.94 8.52 -28.12
N SER A 261 8.42 9.59 -28.71
CA SER A 261 9.21 10.82 -28.91
C SER A 261 9.46 11.59 -27.60
N LYS A 262 8.61 11.40 -26.59
CA LYS A 262 8.67 12.12 -25.32
C LYS A 262 9.26 11.30 -24.18
N LEU A 263 9.00 10.00 -24.14
CA LEU A 263 9.41 9.13 -23.03
C LEU A 263 10.68 8.36 -23.38
N VAL A 264 11.71 8.50 -22.54
CA VAL A 264 12.97 7.77 -22.67
C VAL A 264 13.11 6.79 -21.50
N PRO A 265 13.04 5.48 -21.72
CA PRO A 265 13.17 4.49 -20.66
C PRO A 265 14.63 4.41 -20.17
N VAL A 266 14.83 4.52 -18.86
CA VAL A 266 16.16 4.44 -18.22
C VAL A 266 16.14 3.25 -17.27
N ALA A 267 16.91 2.21 -17.59
CA ALA A 267 17.08 1.06 -16.71
C ALA A 267 17.97 1.45 -15.52
N GLY A 268 17.42 1.44 -14.31
CA GLY A 268 18.17 1.82 -13.12
C GLY A 268 17.38 1.69 -11.82
N ASN A 269 18.06 1.86 -10.71
CA ASN A 269 17.55 1.62 -9.37
C ASN A 269 18.03 2.72 -8.41
N VAL A 270 17.09 3.38 -7.73
CA VAL A 270 17.39 4.47 -6.77
C VAL A 270 18.23 4.03 -5.57
N CYS A 271 18.30 2.72 -5.29
CA CYS A 271 19.12 2.17 -4.20
C CYS A 271 20.59 2.00 -4.58
N GLU A 272 20.93 2.16 -5.87
CA GLU A 272 22.28 1.94 -6.38
C GLU A 272 22.99 3.28 -6.57
N THR A 273 24.30 3.29 -6.37
CA THR A 273 25.14 4.46 -6.67
C THR A 273 24.94 4.88 -8.12
N ASN A 274 24.82 6.19 -8.36
CA ASN A 274 24.49 6.77 -9.66
C ASN A 274 23.22 6.18 -10.31
N LEU A 275 22.24 5.77 -9.50
CA LEU A 275 20.99 5.14 -9.94
C LEU A 275 21.17 3.82 -10.69
N GLY A 276 22.33 3.16 -10.55
CA GLY A 276 22.69 1.96 -11.32
C GLY A 276 23.09 2.26 -12.77
N LEU A 277 23.36 3.54 -13.09
CA LEU A 277 23.78 3.97 -14.41
C LEU A 277 25.31 3.95 -14.55
N ALA A 278 25.77 3.70 -15.77
CA ALA A 278 27.15 3.93 -16.14
C ALA A 278 27.49 5.43 -16.01
N GLU A 279 28.75 5.74 -15.69
CA GLU A 279 29.19 7.11 -15.36
C GLU A 279 29.01 8.09 -16.53
N ASP A 280 29.22 7.64 -17.75
CA ASP A 280 28.98 8.41 -18.97
C ASP A 280 27.48 8.71 -19.15
N ALA A 281 26.62 7.72 -18.94
CA ALA A 281 25.17 7.87 -19.03
C ALA A 281 24.61 8.79 -17.94
N SER A 282 25.10 8.66 -16.69
CA SER A 282 24.68 9.53 -15.58
C SER A 282 25.15 10.97 -15.82
N THR A 283 26.38 11.17 -16.30
CA THR A 283 26.93 12.49 -16.63
C THR A 283 26.17 13.15 -17.78
N PHE A 284 25.83 12.39 -18.82
CA PHE A 284 25.00 12.88 -19.92
C PHE A 284 23.62 13.32 -19.41
N MET A 285 22.94 12.46 -18.65
CA MET A 285 21.60 12.75 -18.14
C MET A 285 21.61 13.96 -17.19
N ALA A 286 22.63 14.09 -16.33
CA ALA A 286 22.77 15.22 -15.42
C ALA A 286 22.94 16.57 -16.15
N LYS A 287 23.47 16.58 -17.37
CA LYS A 287 23.60 17.79 -18.20
C LYS A 287 22.30 18.15 -18.92
N GLU A 288 21.49 17.16 -19.27
CA GLU A 288 20.26 17.34 -20.04
C GLU A 288 19.03 17.64 -19.16
N VAL A 289 18.99 17.09 -17.93
CA VAL A 289 17.83 17.20 -17.05
C VAL A 289 17.72 18.58 -16.42
N ASP A 290 16.58 19.24 -16.64
CA ASP A 290 16.23 20.48 -15.97
C ASP A 290 15.57 20.25 -14.60
N VAL A 291 14.73 19.21 -14.50
CA VAL A 291 13.87 18.99 -13.33
C VAL A 291 13.85 17.51 -12.95
N ILE A 292 14.08 17.24 -11.67
CA ILE A 292 13.98 15.89 -11.09
C ILE A 292 12.70 15.78 -10.28
N ILE A 293 11.85 14.82 -10.61
CA ILE A 293 10.67 14.47 -9.83
C ILE A 293 10.89 13.10 -9.21
N ASN A 294 11.11 13.08 -7.90
CA ASN A 294 11.38 11.85 -7.16
C ASN A 294 10.09 11.31 -6.53
N SER A 295 9.40 10.40 -7.23
CA SER A 295 8.20 9.72 -6.72
C SER A 295 8.44 8.24 -6.40
N ALA A 296 9.66 7.74 -6.56
CA ALA A 296 10.00 6.37 -6.19
C ALA A 296 9.95 6.18 -4.67
N ALA A 297 9.15 5.20 -4.24
CA ALA A 297 9.01 4.87 -2.84
C ALA A 297 8.63 3.39 -2.70
N ASN A 298 9.03 2.79 -1.58
CA ASN A 298 8.35 1.61 -1.10
C ASN A 298 7.30 2.04 -0.07
N THR A 299 6.02 1.96 -0.45
CA THR A 299 4.88 2.36 0.39
C THR A 299 4.39 1.24 1.31
N THR A 300 5.14 0.14 1.41
CA THR A 300 4.80 -0.97 2.30
C THR A 300 5.11 -0.60 3.75
N PHE A 301 4.08 -0.37 4.55
CA PHE A 301 4.17 0.01 5.97
C PHE A 301 4.86 -1.01 6.90
N ASP A 302 5.09 -2.23 6.43
CA ASP A 302 5.77 -3.31 7.18
C ASP A 302 6.98 -3.84 6.39
N GLU A 303 7.63 -2.96 5.64
CA GLU A 303 8.88 -3.29 4.96
C GLU A 303 10.02 -3.48 5.97
N ARG A 304 11.00 -4.30 5.59
CA ARG A 304 12.25 -4.43 6.33
C ARG A 304 12.94 -3.07 6.46
N TYR A 305 13.46 -2.79 7.65
CA TYR A 305 14.09 -1.49 7.92
C TYR A 305 15.27 -1.17 7.00
N ASP A 306 16.06 -2.17 6.64
CA ASP A 306 17.18 -1.98 5.71
C ASP A 306 16.73 -1.58 4.31
N THR A 307 15.77 -2.31 3.75
CA THR A 307 15.19 -1.99 2.45
C THR A 307 14.47 -0.64 2.48
N ALA A 308 13.77 -0.33 3.58
CA ALA A 308 13.11 0.95 3.76
C ALA A 308 14.11 2.11 3.84
N LEU A 309 15.21 1.98 4.59
CA LEU A 309 16.28 2.98 4.62
C LEU A 309 16.88 3.20 3.23
N ASP A 310 17.30 2.13 2.56
CA ASP A 310 17.98 2.22 1.26
C ASP A 310 17.10 2.88 0.19
N ILE A 311 15.78 2.61 0.18
CA ILE A 311 14.85 3.19 -0.79
C ILE A 311 14.41 4.61 -0.40
N ASN A 312 14.15 4.83 0.89
CA ASN A 312 13.40 6.02 1.34
C ASN A 312 14.29 7.14 1.86
N THR A 313 15.52 6.87 2.31
CA THR A 313 16.46 7.94 2.71
C THR A 313 17.02 8.73 1.52
N GLY A 314 16.89 8.20 0.30
CA GLY A 314 17.21 8.89 -0.95
C GLY A 314 16.01 9.58 -1.63
N GLY A 315 14.82 9.63 -1.02
CA GLY A 315 13.66 10.28 -1.65
C GLY A 315 12.52 10.72 -0.73
N PRO A 316 11.97 11.94 -0.91
CA PRO A 316 10.97 12.52 -0.03
C PRO A 316 9.58 12.00 -0.38
N THR A 317 8.74 11.66 0.60
CA THR A 317 7.36 11.20 0.32
C THR A 317 6.38 11.51 1.48
N PRO A 318 5.06 11.27 1.29
CA PRO A 318 4.01 11.77 2.17
C PRO A 318 4.08 11.15 3.54
N TYR A 319 3.65 11.92 4.52
CA TYR A 319 3.44 11.43 5.88
C TYR A 319 4.75 11.15 6.61
N VAL A 320 5.25 12.19 7.26
CA VAL A 320 6.46 12.16 8.11
C VAL A 320 6.14 12.56 9.56
N ASN A 321 4.87 12.73 9.90
CA ASN A 321 4.44 13.49 11.06
C ASN A 321 4.25 12.70 12.35
N GLY A 322 4.55 11.40 12.34
CA GLY A 322 4.62 10.61 13.58
C GLY A 322 3.26 10.46 14.28
N GLN A 323 3.32 10.34 15.61
CA GLN A 323 2.14 10.32 16.50
C GLN A 323 1.72 11.72 17.00
N ARG A 324 2.06 12.80 16.28
CA ARG A 324 1.71 14.17 16.69
C ARG A 324 0.18 14.32 16.78
N LEU A 325 -0.29 14.99 17.82
CA LEU A 325 -1.70 15.35 18.01
C LEU A 325 -1.93 16.80 17.60
N GLY A 326 -3.14 17.10 17.11
CA GLY A 326 -3.55 18.46 16.76
C GLY A 326 -3.22 18.85 15.31
N ARG A 327 -3.03 20.15 15.08
CA ARG A 327 -2.75 20.73 13.76
C ARG A 327 -1.24 20.63 13.46
N ILE A 328 -0.89 19.91 12.39
CA ILE A 328 0.50 19.70 12.00
C ILE A 328 0.93 20.71 10.94
N MET A 329 1.93 21.52 11.27
CA MET A 329 2.41 22.62 10.43
C MET A 329 3.32 22.15 9.29
N GLU A 330 3.34 22.91 8.18
CA GLU A 330 4.21 22.71 7.02
C GLU A 330 5.67 23.10 7.28
N LYS A 331 6.33 22.37 8.20
CA LYS A 331 7.72 22.61 8.59
C LYS A 331 8.64 21.45 8.17
N PRO A 332 9.89 21.75 7.76
CA PRO A 332 10.88 20.72 7.47
C PRO A 332 11.35 20.05 8.74
N PHE A 333 11.81 18.82 8.59
CA PHE A 333 12.55 18.13 9.63
C PHE A 333 14.03 18.47 9.52
N SER A 334 14.61 18.93 10.62
CA SER A 334 16.04 19.25 10.71
C SER A 334 16.83 18.04 11.21
N MET A 335 18.09 17.93 10.80
CA MET A 335 19.00 16.88 11.30
C MET A 335 19.05 16.89 12.83
N GLY A 336 18.87 15.72 13.44
CA GLY A 336 18.84 15.56 14.90
C GLY A 336 17.46 15.66 15.53
N GLU A 337 16.43 16.11 14.81
CA GLU A 337 15.06 16.21 15.34
C GLU A 337 14.41 14.84 15.56
N SER A 338 13.51 14.79 16.55
CA SER A 338 12.78 13.61 16.97
C SER A 338 11.44 14.04 17.56
N ILE A 339 10.35 13.40 17.12
CA ILE A 339 8.99 13.69 17.60
C ILE A 339 8.83 13.33 19.07
N ALA A 340 9.53 12.28 19.52
CA ALA A 340 9.58 11.93 20.93
C ALA A 340 10.23 13.05 21.76
N GLY A 341 11.24 13.74 21.22
CA GLY A 341 11.85 14.91 21.84
C GLY A 341 10.88 16.08 21.99
N GLU A 342 10.07 16.36 20.97
CA GLU A 342 9.03 17.41 21.01
C GLU A 342 7.97 17.13 22.08
N THR A 343 7.53 15.87 22.20
CA THR A 343 6.53 15.45 23.18
C THR A 343 7.05 15.59 24.62
N VAL A 344 8.34 15.25 24.84
CA VAL A 344 9.00 15.39 26.14
C VAL A 344 9.20 16.86 26.50
N ALA A 345 9.63 17.70 25.54
CA ALA A 345 9.79 19.14 25.75
C ALA A 345 8.46 19.85 26.07
N TYR A 346 7.34 19.38 25.51
CA TYR A 346 6.01 19.90 25.81
C TYR A 346 5.51 19.50 27.21
N LYS A 347 5.80 18.28 27.68
CA LYS A 347 5.30 17.76 28.97
C LYS A 347 6.18 18.13 30.16
N ASN A 348 7.49 18.20 29.96
CA ASN A 348 8.45 18.50 31.01
C ASN A 348 9.23 19.73 30.58
N HIS A 349 9.01 20.87 31.25
CA HIS A 349 9.77 22.12 31.05
C HIS A 349 11.29 22.01 31.33
N HIS A 350 11.83 20.80 31.42
CA HIS A 350 13.23 20.47 31.66
C HIS A 350 13.74 19.60 30.51
N GLN A 351 14.73 20.13 29.77
CA GLN A 351 15.40 19.47 28.67
C GLN A 351 16.28 18.33 29.20
N LEU A 352 15.71 17.14 29.41
CA LEU A 352 16.54 15.94 29.38
C LEU A 352 17.06 15.77 27.94
N PRO A 353 18.35 15.48 27.72
CA PRO A 353 18.89 15.32 26.39
C PRO A 353 18.28 14.06 25.74
N PHE A 354 17.25 14.26 24.92
CA PHE A 354 16.74 13.21 24.08
C PHE A 354 17.80 12.88 23.02
N PRO A 355 18.08 11.60 22.72
CA PRO A 355 19.07 11.24 21.72
C PRO A 355 18.71 11.88 20.37
N LYS A 356 19.66 12.62 19.80
CA LYS A 356 19.53 13.21 18.46
C LYS A 356 19.46 12.10 17.42
N LEU A 357 18.55 12.24 16.46
CA LEU A 357 18.46 11.31 15.33
C LEU A 357 19.62 11.56 14.35
N SER A 358 20.38 10.52 14.06
CA SER A 358 21.51 10.54 13.12
C SER A 358 21.26 9.46 12.08
N VAL A 359 21.04 9.86 10.83
CA VAL A 359 20.74 8.93 9.73
C VAL A 359 21.94 8.01 9.49
N GLU A 360 23.16 8.54 9.60
CA GLU A 360 24.40 7.78 9.49
C GLU A 360 24.53 6.71 10.58
N ASP A 361 24.13 7.02 11.82
CA ASP A 361 24.14 6.04 12.91
C ASP A 361 23.06 4.95 12.70
N GLU A 362 21.89 5.32 12.19
CA GLU A 362 20.84 4.34 11.85
C GLU A 362 21.30 3.37 10.76
N ILE A 363 21.97 3.87 9.72
CA ILE A 363 22.57 3.04 8.66
C ILE A 363 23.60 2.08 9.27
N LYS A 364 24.49 2.58 10.15
CA LYS A 364 25.48 1.75 10.84
C LYS A 364 24.84 0.66 11.69
N ILE A 365 23.80 0.99 12.46
CA ILE A 365 23.04 0.02 13.27
C ILE A 365 22.45 -1.08 12.39
N VAL A 366 21.91 -0.74 11.22
CA VAL A 366 21.37 -1.73 10.28
C VAL A 366 22.47 -2.63 9.72
N LEU A 367 23.61 -2.06 9.30
CA LEU A 367 24.74 -2.82 8.79
C LEU A 367 25.29 -3.80 9.84
N GLU A 368 25.43 -3.37 11.09
CA GLU A 368 25.89 -4.22 12.19
C GLU A 368 24.87 -5.31 12.53
N SER A 369 23.57 -4.97 12.55
CA SER A 369 22.49 -5.90 12.87
C SER A 369 22.28 -6.99 11.83
N LYS A 370 22.80 -6.81 10.61
CA LYS A 370 22.79 -7.83 9.54
C LYS A 370 23.91 -8.87 9.67
N ARG A 371 25.00 -8.55 10.37
CA ARG A 371 26.19 -9.41 10.40
C ARG A 371 25.90 -10.77 11.02
N GLY A 372 26.26 -11.84 10.32
CA GLY A 372 26.21 -13.21 10.84
C GLY A 372 24.82 -13.86 10.90
N LEU A 373 23.78 -13.24 10.33
CA LEU A 373 22.41 -13.80 10.28
C LEU A 373 22.09 -14.40 8.91
N ASP A 374 21.29 -15.47 8.88
CA ASP A 374 20.70 -15.98 7.63
C ASP A 374 19.56 -15.09 7.11
N ASN A 375 19.17 -15.28 5.84
CA ASN A 375 18.20 -14.42 5.15
C ASN A 375 16.81 -14.35 5.83
N ASN A 376 16.34 -15.44 6.44
CA ASN A 376 15.02 -15.48 7.08
C ASN A 376 15.05 -14.83 8.47
N ALA A 377 16.12 -15.06 9.22
CA ALA A 377 16.36 -14.39 10.50
C ALA A 377 16.53 -12.87 10.31
N GLN A 378 17.22 -12.45 9.24
CA GLN A 378 17.33 -11.04 8.87
C GLN A 378 15.97 -10.40 8.58
N LEU A 379 15.08 -11.07 7.83
CA LEU A 379 13.76 -10.56 7.49
C LEU A 379 12.95 -10.17 8.74
N HIS A 380 12.80 -11.08 9.70
CA HIS A 380 12.06 -10.81 10.93
C HIS A 380 12.77 -9.77 11.81
N LYS A 381 14.10 -9.86 11.94
CA LYS A 381 14.88 -8.94 12.75
C LYS A 381 14.80 -7.51 12.25
N MET A 382 14.84 -7.28 10.93
CA MET A 382 14.79 -5.95 10.34
C MET A 382 13.42 -5.29 10.46
N LYS A 383 12.33 -6.05 10.36
CA LYS A 383 10.98 -5.51 10.61
C LYS A 383 10.82 -5.04 12.05
N GLU A 384 11.21 -5.89 13.00
CA GLU A 384 11.15 -5.56 14.42
C GLU A 384 12.06 -4.39 14.77
N LEU A 385 13.29 -4.37 14.24
CA LEU A 385 14.23 -3.28 14.46
C LEU A 385 13.66 -1.94 13.96
N GLY A 386 13.14 -1.89 12.73
CA GLY A 386 12.56 -0.66 12.17
C GLY A 386 11.43 -0.10 13.04
N LEU A 387 10.52 -0.96 13.50
CA LEU A 387 9.43 -0.56 14.38
C LEU A 387 9.92 -0.08 15.74
N GLN A 388 10.95 -0.73 16.30
CA GLN A 388 11.59 -0.31 17.55
C GLN A 388 12.25 1.06 17.40
N ARG A 389 12.98 1.31 16.29
CA ARG A 389 13.63 2.59 16.02
C ARG A 389 12.60 3.69 15.80
N ALA A 390 11.58 3.46 14.98
CA ALA A 390 10.50 4.42 14.75
C ALA A 390 9.85 4.86 16.07
N LYS A 391 9.43 3.90 16.91
CA LYS A 391 8.82 4.20 18.22
C LYS A 391 9.77 4.94 19.15
N LYS A 392 11.07 4.58 19.16
CA LYS A 392 12.09 5.25 19.97
C LYS A 392 12.15 6.75 19.68
N PHE A 393 12.00 7.15 18.42
CA PHE A 393 12.05 8.56 18.02
C PHE A 393 10.67 9.22 17.81
N GLY A 394 9.57 8.53 18.14
CA GLY A 394 8.21 9.09 18.15
C GLY A 394 7.40 8.90 16.87
N TRP A 395 7.87 8.05 15.96
CA TRP A 395 7.15 7.64 14.76
C TRP A 395 6.38 6.34 14.98
N GLN A 396 5.22 6.22 14.34
CA GLN A 396 4.27 5.11 14.47
C GLN A 396 4.75 3.83 13.78
N ASP A 397 5.45 3.97 12.66
CA ASP A 397 5.99 2.86 11.88
C ASP A 397 7.29 3.22 11.15
N THR A 398 7.94 2.18 10.63
CA THR A 398 9.21 2.25 9.90
C THR A 398 9.10 3.10 8.63
N TYR A 399 7.95 3.09 7.96
CA TYR A 399 7.78 3.79 6.69
C TYR A 399 7.85 5.30 6.89
N VAL A 400 6.98 5.84 7.77
CA VAL A 400 6.92 7.28 8.08
C VAL A 400 8.26 7.76 8.66
N PHE A 401 8.90 6.92 9.48
CA PHE A 401 10.21 7.21 10.06
C PHE A 401 11.33 7.34 9.01
N THR A 402 11.41 6.38 8.08
CA THR A 402 12.44 6.42 7.01
C THR A 402 12.22 7.56 6.02
N LYS A 403 10.98 8.02 5.84
CA LYS A 403 10.68 9.21 5.04
C LYS A 403 11.07 10.52 5.71
N ALA A 404 10.88 10.63 7.03
CA ALA A 404 11.37 11.79 7.77
C ALA A 404 12.89 11.90 7.63
N MET A 405 13.61 10.78 7.75
CA MET A 405 15.06 10.75 7.51
C MET A 405 15.43 11.13 6.07
N GLY A 406 14.67 10.70 5.07
CA GLY A 406 14.88 11.10 3.67
C GLY A 406 14.74 12.61 3.44
N GLU A 407 13.73 13.24 4.04
CA GLU A 407 13.59 14.71 3.97
C GLU A 407 14.76 15.45 4.61
N MET A 408 15.23 14.96 5.78
CA MET A 408 16.41 15.51 6.46
C MET A 408 17.67 15.40 5.60
N MET A 409 17.86 14.25 4.93
CA MET A 409 19.02 14.04 4.06
C MET A 409 18.98 14.92 2.82
N ILE A 410 17.81 15.15 2.22
CA ILE A 410 17.67 16.06 1.08
C ILE A 410 17.96 17.49 1.50
N ASP A 411 17.42 17.95 2.63
CA ASP A 411 17.68 19.28 3.16
C ASP A 411 19.20 19.49 3.37
N LYS A 412 19.89 18.48 3.93
CA LYS A 412 21.34 18.48 4.16
C LYS A 412 22.18 18.44 2.87
N LEU A 413 21.77 17.69 1.85
CA LEU A 413 22.61 17.39 0.68
C LEU A 413 22.32 18.25 -0.55
N ARG A 414 21.18 18.95 -0.62
CA ARG A 414 20.73 19.64 -1.85
C ARG A 414 21.65 20.76 -2.36
N GLY A 415 22.53 21.32 -1.51
CA GLY A 415 23.31 22.51 -1.85
C GLY A 415 22.40 23.68 -2.27
N ASP A 416 22.69 24.26 -3.43
CA ASP A 416 21.92 25.40 -3.97
C ASP A 416 20.71 24.98 -4.84
N ILE A 417 20.42 23.68 -4.94
CA ILE A 417 19.30 23.19 -5.74
C ILE A 417 17.98 23.55 -5.02
N PRO A 418 17.04 24.27 -5.67
CA PRO A 418 15.72 24.51 -5.11
C PRO A 418 14.97 23.19 -4.89
N VAL A 419 14.38 23.01 -3.70
CA VAL A 419 13.67 21.77 -3.35
C VAL A 419 12.23 22.09 -2.94
N VAL A 420 11.30 21.38 -3.57
CA VAL A 420 9.89 21.34 -3.19
C VAL A 420 9.56 19.94 -2.70
N VAL A 421 8.98 19.85 -1.51
CA VAL A 421 8.46 18.61 -0.91
C VAL A 421 6.94 18.67 -0.90
N ILE A 422 6.31 17.73 -1.59
CA ILE A 422 4.85 17.55 -1.58
C ILE A 422 4.51 16.44 -0.59
N ARG A 423 3.77 16.78 0.46
CA ARG A 423 3.27 15.86 1.48
C ARG A 423 1.76 15.67 1.33
N PRO A 424 1.29 14.77 0.45
CA PRO A 424 -0.15 14.51 0.37
C PRO A 424 -0.65 13.69 1.56
N SER A 425 -1.96 13.72 1.81
CA SER A 425 -2.62 12.73 2.65
C SER A 425 -2.86 11.42 1.87
N VAL A 426 -3.78 10.57 2.30
CA VAL A 426 -4.03 9.28 1.64
C VAL A 426 -4.54 9.51 0.23
N ILE A 427 -3.73 9.14 -0.77
CA ILE A 427 -4.07 9.35 -2.17
C ILE A 427 -5.06 8.29 -2.65
N GLU A 428 -6.23 8.74 -3.07
CA GLU A 428 -7.29 7.91 -3.63
C GLU A 428 -7.44 8.16 -5.15
N SER A 429 -8.46 7.57 -5.76
CA SER A 429 -8.73 7.70 -7.22
C SER A 429 -8.77 9.15 -7.70
N THR A 430 -8.63 9.37 -9.01
CA THR A 430 -8.77 10.71 -9.59
C THR A 430 -10.19 11.26 -9.40
N TYR A 431 -10.29 12.55 -9.10
CA TYR A 431 -11.56 13.25 -8.92
C TYR A 431 -12.17 13.63 -10.26
N LYS A 432 -11.39 14.25 -11.15
CA LYS A 432 -11.83 14.74 -12.46
C LYS A 432 -10.91 14.30 -13.59
N GLU A 433 -9.60 14.41 -13.42
CA GLU A 433 -8.65 14.30 -14.52
C GLU A 433 -7.75 13.06 -14.47
N PRO A 434 -7.34 12.50 -15.61
CA PRO A 434 -7.87 12.77 -16.96
C PRO A 434 -9.31 12.28 -17.16
N PHE A 435 -9.77 11.41 -16.26
CA PHE A 435 -11.19 11.06 -16.12
C PHE A 435 -11.43 10.61 -14.68
N PRO A 436 -12.68 10.75 -14.17
CA PRO A 436 -13.00 10.43 -12.79
C PRO A 436 -12.85 8.93 -12.48
N GLY A 437 -12.37 8.63 -11.29
CA GLY A 437 -12.33 7.29 -10.70
C GLY A 437 -11.20 6.40 -11.19
N TRP A 438 -10.22 6.93 -11.94
CA TRP A 438 -9.06 6.13 -12.32
C TRP A 438 -8.19 5.84 -11.11
N MET A 439 -7.79 4.58 -10.98
CA MET A 439 -6.91 4.12 -9.91
C MET A 439 -6.20 2.84 -10.32
N GLU A 440 -5.03 2.61 -9.74
CA GLU A 440 -4.27 1.38 -9.97
C GLU A 440 -3.91 0.72 -8.65
N GLY A 441 -4.37 -0.52 -8.48
CA GLY A 441 -4.17 -1.30 -7.25
C GLY A 441 -5.04 -0.83 -6.08
N ASN A 442 -5.03 -1.64 -5.03
CA ASN A 442 -5.82 -1.39 -3.82
C ASN A 442 -5.22 -0.22 -3.03
N ARG A 443 -6.02 0.78 -2.65
CA ARG A 443 -5.66 1.94 -1.81
C ARG A 443 -5.95 1.63 -0.34
N MET A 444 -5.82 2.63 0.54
CA MET A 444 -5.98 2.42 1.97
C MET A 444 -7.45 2.20 2.34
N MET A 445 -8.37 2.95 1.71
CA MET A 445 -9.79 2.86 2.01
C MET A 445 -10.46 1.63 1.37
N ASP A 446 -10.02 1.17 0.19
CA ASP A 446 -10.76 0.14 -0.55
C ASP A 446 -10.92 -1.22 0.17
N PRO A 447 -9.99 -1.73 0.99
CA PRO A 447 -10.23 -2.94 1.76
C PRO A 447 -11.46 -2.80 2.66
N ILE A 448 -11.68 -1.63 3.27
CA ILE A 448 -12.85 -1.35 4.11
C ILE A 448 -14.12 -1.38 3.23
N ILE A 449 -14.09 -0.67 2.09
CA ILE A 449 -15.19 -0.60 1.13
C ILE A 449 -15.58 -2.00 0.62
N LEU A 450 -14.59 -2.78 0.18
CA LEU A 450 -14.79 -4.12 -0.39
C LEU A 450 -15.31 -5.10 0.65
N GLN A 451 -14.76 -5.10 1.86
CA GLN A 451 -15.20 -6.00 2.94
C GLN A 451 -16.60 -5.64 3.42
N TYR A 452 -16.92 -4.35 3.49
CA TYR A 452 -18.26 -3.89 3.82
C TYR A 452 -19.29 -4.27 2.76
N GLY A 453 -19.01 -3.97 1.48
CA GLY A 453 -19.90 -4.31 0.37
C GLY A 453 -20.18 -5.81 0.23
N LYS A 454 -19.22 -6.66 0.64
CA LYS A 454 -19.38 -8.13 0.69
C LYS A 454 -20.13 -8.63 1.91
N GLY A 455 -20.60 -7.75 2.81
CA GLY A 455 -21.22 -8.13 4.07
C GLY A 455 -20.27 -8.86 5.03
N GLN A 456 -18.96 -8.70 4.84
CA GLN A 456 -17.91 -9.34 5.65
C GLN A 456 -17.46 -8.44 6.80
N LEU A 457 -17.62 -7.13 6.66
CA LEU A 457 -17.37 -6.14 7.71
C LEU A 457 -18.71 -5.61 8.24
N THR A 458 -19.06 -5.90 9.48
CA THR A 458 -20.30 -5.39 10.12
C THR A 458 -20.02 -4.38 11.23
N GLY A 459 -18.75 -4.23 11.60
CA GLY A 459 -18.29 -3.27 12.59
C GLY A 459 -16.85 -2.86 12.32
N PHE A 460 -16.47 -1.66 12.74
CA PHE A 460 -15.12 -1.11 12.57
C PHE A 460 -14.69 -0.34 13.84
N LEU A 461 -13.48 -0.62 14.33
CA LEU A 461 -12.94 0.09 15.50
C LEU A 461 -12.30 1.40 15.04
N VAL A 462 -12.98 2.50 15.33
CA VAL A 462 -12.60 3.85 14.96
C VAL A 462 -13.41 4.82 15.80
N ASN A 463 -12.85 5.99 16.13
CA ASN A 463 -13.67 7.09 16.63
C ASN A 463 -14.66 7.50 15.50
N PRO A 464 -15.99 7.45 15.72
CA PRO A 464 -16.99 7.84 14.72
C PRO A 464 -16.79 9.25 14.19
N ASP A 465 -16.26 10.14 15.03
CA ASP A 465 -15.99 11.54 14.69
C ASP A 465 -14.51 11.76 14.30
N GLY A 466 -13.75 10.67 14.16
CA GLY A 466 -12.41 10.67 13.60
C GLY A 466 -12.41 11.07 12.13
N VAL A 467 -11.35 11.76 11.71
CA VAL A 467 -11.16 12.22 10.33
C VAL A 467 -10.31 11.21 9.57
N LEU A 468 -10.79 10.79 8.41
CA LEU A 468 -10.03 10.07 7.41
C LEU A 468 -9.48 11.08 6.40
N ASP A 469 -8.20 11.43 6.51
CA ASP A 469 -7.60 12.40 5.59
C ASP A 469 -7.22 11.73 4.26
N VAL A 470 -8.03 11.99 3.24
CA VAL A 470 -7.84 11.51 1.87
C VAL A 470 -7.76 12.67 0.88
N VAL A 471 -7.08 12.45 -0.24
CA VAL A 471 -6.97 13.41 -1.33
C VAL A 471 -6.97 12.71 -2.70
N PRO A 472 -7.66 13.25 -3.72
CA PRO A 472 -7.62 12.70 -5.07
C PRO A 472 -6.26 12.85 -5.76
N ALA A 473 -5.85 11.85 -6.55
CA ALA A 473 -4.53 11.82 -7.20
C ALA A 473 -4.26 12.99 -8.15
N ASP A 474 -5.26 13.43 -8.90
CA ASP A 474 -5.16 14.56 -9.83
C ASP A 474 -4.92 15.89 -9.12
N MET A 475 -5.52 16.10 -7.95
CA MET A 475 -5.24 17.29 -7.12
C MET A 475 -3.80 17.32 -6.61
N VAL A 476 -3.25 16.16 -6.20
CA VAL A 476 -1.84 16.04 -5.79
C VAL A 476 -0.89 16.37 -6.94
N VAL A 477 -1.18 15.85 -8.14
CA VAL A 477 -0.41 16.15 -9.35
C VAL A 477 -0.47 17.63 -9.70
N ASN A 478 -1.66 18.23 -9.66
CA ASN A 478 -1.85 19.64 -9.95
C ASN A 478 -1.06 20.54 -8.99
N ALA A 479 -1.11 20.27 -7.67
CA ALA A 479 -0.32 20.97 -6.67
C ALA A 479 1.19 20.79 -6.91
N THR A 480 1.63 19.59 -7.28
CA THR A 480 3.03 19.29 -7.61
C THR A 480 3.51 20.15 -8.78
N LEU A 481 2.74 20.22 -9.87
CA LEU A 481 3.09 21.02 -11.06
C LEU A 481 3.11 22.52 -10.76
N ALA A 482 2.14 23.03 -10.01
CA ALA A 482 2.07 24.43 -9.61
C ALA A 482 3.27 24.82 -8.72
N ALA A 483 3.57 24.03 -7.70
CA ALA A 483 4.68 24.30 -6.78
C ALA A 483 6.03 24.23 -7.50
N MET A 484 6.21 23.22 -8.35
CA MET A 484 7.40 23.06 -9.17
C MET A 484 7.62 24.25 -10.10
N ALA A 485 6.59 24.71 -10.81
CA ALA A 485 6.70 25.88 -11.69
C ALA A 485 7.00 27.16 -10.92
N LYS A 486 6.35 27.36 -9.76
CA LYS A 486 6.54 28.54 -8.91
C LYS A 486 7.97 28.67 -8.42
N HIS A 487 8.57 27.58 -7.95
CA HIS A 487 9.91 27.61 -7.37
C HIS A 487 11.01 27.38 -8.41
N GLY A 488 10.77 26.56 -9.43
CA GLY A 488 11.72 26.30 -10.51
C GLY A 488 12.00 27.54 -11.37
N SER A 489 11.07 28.48 -11.46
CA SER A 489 11.24 29.71 -12.25
C SER A 489 12.09 30.78 -11.55
N THR A 490 12.25 30.72 -10.23
CA THR A 490 12.96 31.78 -9.47
C THR A 490 14.44 31.51 -9.32
N GLY A 491 14.89 30.26 -9.47
CA GLY A 491 16.29 29.85 -9.29
C GLY A 491 16.84 30.06 -7.87
N LYS A 492 15.98 30.39 -6.90
CA LYS A 492 16.39 30.61 -5.51
C LYS A 492 16.55 29.26 -4.80
N PRO A 493 17.59 29.05 -3.97
CA PRO A 493 17.85 27.80 -3.24
C PRO A 493 16.88 27.59 -2.06
N GLU A 494 15.58 27.77 -2.31
CA GLU A 494 14.52 27.61 -1.32
C GLU A 494 14.22 26.14 -1.06
N TYR A 495 13.84 25.85 0.19
CA TYR A 495 13.26 24.58 0.59
C TYR A 495 11.82 24.82 1.02
N ARG A 496 10.87 24.24 0.29
CA ARG A 496 9.44 24.51 0.48
C ARG A 496 8.66 23.23 0.64
N ILE A 497 7.71 23.23 1.58
CA ILE A 497 6.82 22.10 1.84
C ILE A 497 5.39 22.53 1.58
N TYR A 498 4.67 21.68 0.84
CA TYR A 498 3.25 21.79 0.61
C TYR A 498 2.56 20.53 1.11
N GLN A 499 1.63 20.70 2.05
CA GLN A 499 0.75 19.63 2.51
C GLN A 499 -0.53 19.64 1.69
N VAL A 500 -0.76 18.55 0.95
CA VAL A 500 -1.90 18.40 0.05
C VAL A 500 -2.88 17.45 0.70
N ALA A 501 -3.71 18.00 1.58
CA ALA A 501 -4.53 17.27 2.53
C ALA A 501 -5.89 17.95 2.72
N SER A 502 -6.91 17.20 3.10
CA SER A 502 -8.28 17.71 3.25
C SER A 502 -8.71 17.93 4.70
N SER A 503 -8.02 17.35 5.68
CA SER A 503 -8.50 17.29 7.08
C SER A 503 -8.74 18.62 7.80
N VAL A 504 -8.04 19.71 7.44
CA VAL A 504 -8.25 21.03 8.06
C VAL A 504 -9.40 21.79 7.42
N VAL A 505 -9.62 21.63 6.12
CA VAL A 505 -10.54 22.47 5.32
C VAL A 505 -11.84 21.76 4.97
N ASN A 506 -11.80 20.46 4.67
CA ASN A 506 -12.96 19.67 4.26
C ASN A 506 -12.81 18.21 4.73
N PRO A 507 -12.96 17.94 6.03
CA PRO A 507 -12.68 16.63 6.61
C PRO A 507 -13.72 15.57 6.22
N LEU A 508 -13.25 14.40 5.75
CA LEU A 508 -14.09 13.20 5.62
C LEU A 508 -14.17 12.47 6.98
N VAL A 509 -15.32 12.47 7.61
CA VAL A 509 -15.54 11.85 8.93
C VAL A 509 -15.98 10.39 8.77
N PHE A 510 -15.49 9.49 9.63
CA PHE A 510 -15.79 8.05 9.54
C PHE A 510 -17.29 7.71 9.65
N ARG A 511 -18.05 8.45 10.47
CA ARG A 511 -19.52 8.32 10.54
C ARG A 511 -20.18 8.59 9.19
N ASP A 512 -19.74 9.62 8.47
CA ASP A 512 -20.28 9.98 7.17
C ASP A 512 -19.85 8.98 6.10
N LEU A 513 -18.58 8.54 6.12
CA LEU A 513 -18.12 7.45 5.27
C LEU A 513 -18.99 6.20 5.45
N ALA A 514 -19.21 5.74 6.69
CA ALA A 514 -20.04 4.58 6.98
C ALA A 514 -21.48 4.75 6.45
N LYS A 515 -22.04 5.95 6.53
CA LYS A 515 -23.34 6.29 5.95
C LYS A 515 -23.32 6.20 4.42
N PHE A 516 -22.34 6.80 3.75
CA PHE A 516 -22.21 6.77 2.29
C PHE A 516 -22.06 5.34 1.77
N LEU A 517 -21.24 4.52 2.43
CA LEU A 517 -21.09 3.12 2.09
C LEU A 517 -22.41 2.35 2.25
N TYR A 518 -23.15 2.59 3.34
CA TYR A 518 -24.44 1.94 3.55
C TYR A 518 -25.46 2.32 2.46
N GLU A 519 -25.57 3.61 2.13
CA GLU A 519 -26.47 4.10 1.07
C GLU A 519 -26.10 3.51 -0.30
N HIS A 520 -24.81 3.49 -0.64
CA HIS A 520 -24.30 2.94 -1.90
C HIS A 520 -24.61 1.45 -2.05
N PHE A 521 -24.25 0.63 -1.06
CA PHE A 521 -24.42 -0.82 -1.17
C PHE A 521 -25.84 -1.29 -0.87
N SER A 522 -26.70 -0.45 -0.28
CA SER A 522 -28.13 -0.71 -0.21
C SER A 522 -28.83 -0.51 -1.55
N SER A 523 -28.36 0.45 -2.36
CA SER A 523 -28.92 0.76 -3.68
C SER A 523 -28.28 -0.03 -4.82
N SER A 524 -26.96 -0.25 -4.76
CA SER A 524 -26.17 -1.05 -5.71
C SER A 524 -25.38 -2.14 -4.96
N PRO A 525 -26.06 -3.17 -4.45
CA PRO A 525 -25.43 -4.27 -3.72
C PRO A 525 -24.47 -5.06 -4.60
N PHE A 526 -23.48 -5.71 -3.99
CA PHE A 526 -22.73 -6.75 -4.68
C PHE A 526 -23.61 -7.98 -4.89
N ILE A 527 -23.30 -8.71 -5.95
CA ILE A 527 -23.90 -10.00 -6.24
C ILE A 527 -23.00 -11.09 -5.66
N ASP A 528 -23.58 -12.00 -4.90
CA ASP A 528 -22.87 -13.17 -4.38
C ASP A 528 -22.70 -14.26 -5.44
N THR A 529 -22.03 -15.35 -5.08
CA THR A 529 -21.80 -16.49 -5.98
C THR A 529 -23.08 -17.20 -6.41
N THR A 530 -24.22 -16.94 -5.77
CA THR A 530 -25.53 -17.50 -6.09
C THR A 530 -26.36 -16.59 -7.00
N GLY A 531 -25.83 -15.44 -7.39
CA GLY A 531 -26.57 -14.43 -8.15
C GLY A 531 -27.48 -13.56 -7.28
N SER A 532 -27.40 -13.67 -5.95
CA SER A 532 -28.26 -12.94 -5.02
C SER A 532 -27.61 -11.63 -4.55
N PRO A 533 -28.38 -10.54 -4.40
CA PRO A 533 -27.89 -9.32 -3.79
C PRO A 533 -27.43 -9.52 -2.34
N VAL A 534 -26.20 -9.15 -2.03
CA VAL A 534 -25.65 -9.18 -0.67
C VAL A 534 -26.34 -8.12 0.18
N ARG A 535 -27.03 -8.56 1.24
CA ARG A 535 -27.65 -7.67 2.22
C ARG A 535 -26.64 -7.20 3.26
N ILE A 536 -26.39 -5.90 3.30
CA ILE A 536 -25.45 -5.28 4.25
C ILE A 536 -26.19 -4.57 5.40
N PRO A 537 -25.82 -4.83 6.67
CA PRO A 537 -26.32 -4.03 7.78
C PRO A 537 -25.60 -2.68 7.85
N LYS A 538 -26.19 -1.69 8.53
CA LYS A 538 -25.49 -0.46 8.89
C LYS A 538 -24.21 -0.80 9.67
N MET A 539 -23.08 -0.27 9.23
CA MET A 539 -21.79 -0.49 9.90
C MET A 539 -21.85 0.09 11.31
N LYS A 540 -21.44 -0.69 12.31
CA LYS A 540 -21.27 -0.19 13.69
C LYS A 540 -19.85 0.32 13.88
N LEU A 541 -19.71 1.52 14.41
CA LEU A 541 -18.41 2.10 14.75
C LEU A 541 -18.18 1.95 16.26
N PHE A 542 -16.94 1.63 16.65
CA PHE A 542 -16.58 1.33 18.02
C PHE A 542 -15.35 2.11 18.47
N ASP A 543 -15.47 2.74 19.63
CA ASP A 543 -14.42 3.54 20.25
C ASP A 543 -13.59 2.69 21.25
N SER A 544 -14.08 1.48 21.57
CA SER A 544 -13.49 0.54 22.52
C SER A 544 -13.20 -0.81 21.87
N MET A 545 -12.00 -1.34 22.13
CA MET A 545 -11.62 -2.70 21.71
C MET A 545 -12.50 -3.78 22.32
N ASP A 546 -13.01 -3.58 23.53
CA ASP A 546 -13.83 -4.57 24.22
C ASP A 546 -15.21 -4.69 23.56
N ASP A 547 -15.83 -3.55 23.22
CA ASP A 547 -17.12 -3.50 22.53
C ASP A 547 -17.01 -4.03 21.10
N PHE A 548 -15.95 -3.65 20.40
CA PHE A 548 -15.64 -4.15 19.06
C PHE A 548 -15.46 -5.67 19.07
N SER A 549 -14.64 -6.19 19.98
CA SER A 549 -14.42 -7.62 20.15
C SER A 549 -15.73 -8.34 20.45
N SER A 550 -16.52 -7.82 21.38
CA SER A 550 -17.84 -8.37 21.74
C SER A 550 -18.82 -8.38 20.56
N HIS A 551 -18.76 -7.40 19.67
CA HIS A 551 -19.52 -7.39 18.41
C HIS A 551 -19.04 -8.47 17.44
N LEU A 552 -17.73 -8.60 17.23
CA LEU A 552 -17.15 -9.65 16.39
C LEU A 552 -17.51 -11.05 16.90
N TRP A 553 -17.42 -11.29 18.22
CA TRP A 553 -17.80 -12.54 18.86
C TRP A 553 -19.26 -12.90 18.61
N ARG A 554 -20.19 -11.97 18.83
CA ARG A 554 -21.63 -12.19 18.56
C ARG A 554 -21.89 -12.46 17.09
N HIS A 555 -21.23 -11.72 16.19
CA HIS A 555 -21.38 -11.90 14.76
C HIS A 555 -20.86 -13.26 14.28
N ALA A 556 -19.72 -13.72 14.80
CA ALA A 556 -19.17 -15.04 14.52
C ALA A 556 -20.13 -16.15 14.95
N ILE A 557 -20.64 -16.09 16.19
CA ILE A 557 -21.60 -17.08 16.72
C ILE A 557 -22.86 -17.17 15.85
N ASN A 558 -23.38 -16.03 15.39
CA ASN A 558 -24.59 -15.96 14.58
C ASN A 558 -24.41 -16.47 13.13
N ARG A 559 -23.19 -16.40 12.55
CA ARG A 559 -22.94 -16.87 11.16
C ARG A 559 -22.59 -18.36 11.07
N THR A 560 -21.90 -18.93 12.05
CA THR A 560 -21.29 -20.28 11.91
C THR A 560 -21.80 -21.32 12.90
N GLY A 561 -22.58 -20.94 13.92
CA GLY A 561 -22.97 -21.83 15.01
C GLY A 561 -21.78 -22.24 15.91
N LEU A 562 -22.06 -22.78 17.10
CA LEU A 562 -21.04 -23.06 18.14
C LEU A 562 -19.87 -23.99 17.69
N GLY A 563 -20.02 -24.75 16.61
CA GLY A 563 -19.05 -25.77 16.19
C GLY A 563 -17.79 -25.24 15.47
N ALA A 564 -17.80 -24.02 14.95
CA ALA A 564 -16.67 -23.43 14.22
C ALA A 564 -15.76 -22.52 15.08
N LEU A 565 -15.95 -22.53 16.41
CA LEU A 565 -15.18 -21.73 17.36
C LEU A 565 -13.68 -22.05 17.37
N ALA A 566 -13.26 -23.21 16.84
CA ALA A 566 -11.86 -23.61 16.78
C ALA A 566 -11.09 -23.11 15.54
N ASN A 567 -11.79 -22.61 14.49
CA ASN A 567 -11.20 -22.30 13.18
C ASN A 567 -11.38 -20.82 12.75
N LEU A 568 -11.85 -19.93 13.63
CA LEU A 568 -11.66 -18.49 13.44
C LEU A 568 -10.17 -18.17 13.64
N ASP A 569 -9.43 -18.43 12.58
CA ASP A 569 -7.98 -18.30 12.47
C ASP A 569 -7.56 -16.92 12.98
N GLY A 570 -6.69 -16.90 14.00
CA GLY A 570 -6.20 -15.67 14.65
C GLY A 570 -5.59 -14.67 13.69
N LYS A 571 -5.26 -15.08 12.45
CA LYS A 571 -4.81 -14.23 11.35
C LYS A 571 -5.83 -13.19 10.87
N LEU A 572 -7.13 -13.50 10.81
CA LEU A 572 -8.12 -12.52 10.32
C LEU A 572 -8.38 -11.43 11.37
N SER A 573 -8.44 -11.83 12.65
CA SER A 573 -8.52 -10.92 13.79
C SER A 573 -7.29 -10.02 13.88
N GLN A 574 -6.08 -10.58 13.80
CA GLN A 574 -4.83 -9.80 13.81
C GLN A 574 -4.72 -8.83 12.63
N LYS A 575 -5.25 -9.20 11.45
CA LYS A 575 -5.20 -8.36 10.26
C LYS A 575 -6.19 -7.19 10.34
N LEU A 576 -7.39 -7.41 10.88
CA LEU A 576 -8.38 -6.36 11.15
C LEU A 576 -7.93 -5.46 12.30
N GLU A 577 -7.33 -6.02 13.36
CA GLU A 577 -6.75 -5.30 14.49
C GLU A 577 -5.58 -4.41 14.05
N LEU A 578 -4.71 -4.90 13.15
CA LEU A 578 -3.62 -4.11 12.56
C LEU A 578 -4.14 -2.96 11.69
N ILE A 579 -5.23 -3.18 10.95
CA ILE A 579 -5.90 -2.12 10.18
C ILE A 579 -6.48 -1.08 11.14
N CYS A 580 -7.26 -1.50 12.14
CA CYS A 580 -7.92 -0.58 13.08
C CYS A 580 -6.92 0.22 13.93
N ARG A 581 -5.81 -0.38 14.38
CA ARG A 581 -4.77 0.32 15.16
C ARG A 581 -3.97 1.33 14.33
N LYS A 582 -3.97 1.19 13.01
CA LYS A 582 -3.31 2.12 12.07
C LYS A 582 -4.27 3.22 11.55
N SER A 583 -5.58 3.04 11.69
CA SER A 583 -6.59 3.90 11.05
C SER A 583 -7.06 5.10 11.88
N VAL A 584 -6.53 5.33 13.09
CA VAL A 584 -6.97 6.44 13.94
C VAL A 584 -5.80 7.37 14.25
N GLU A 585 -5.49 8.25 13.30
CA GLU A 585 -4.72 9.46 13.60
C GLU A 585 -5.70 10.62 13.74
N GLN A 586 -5.69 11.28 14.90
CA GLN A 586 -6.51 12.48 15.16
C GLN A 586 -5.83 13.75 14.64
N ALA A 587 -4.77 13.61 13.86
CA ALA A 587 -3.96 14.73 13.40
C ALA A 587 -4.61 15.38 12.17
N LYS A 588 -4.70 16.71 12.20
CA LYS A 588 -5.17 17.51 11.07
C LYS A 588 -3.97 18.20 10.44
N PHE A 589 -3.87 18.21 9.12
CA PHE A 589 -2.69 18.68 8.41
C PHE A 589 -2.92 20.11 7.91
N ASP A 590 -2.11 21.04 8.41
CA ASP A 590 -2.09 22.43 7.95
C ASP A 590 -1.75 22.49 6.46
N ASN A 591 -2.49 23.29 5.70
CA ASN A 591 -2.35 23.44 4.26
C ASN A 591 -2.15 24.91 3.86
N SER A 592 -1.64 25.76 4.76
CA SER A 592 -1.61 27.22 4.55
C SER A 592 -0.73 27.63 3.36
N ASN A 593 0.41 26.98 3.16
CA ASN A 593 1.26 27.16 1.99
C ASN A 593 0.55 26.68 0.72
N THR A 594 -0.15 25.55 0.78
CA THR A 594 -0.93 25.01 -0.35
C THR A 594 -2.05 25.97 -0.77
N GLU A 595 -2.76 26.58 0.18
CA GLU A 595 -3.75 27.63 -0.09
C GLU A 595 -3.11 28.87 -0.70
N ARG A 596 -1.96 29.29 -0.15
CA ARG A 596 -1.20 30.42 -0.70
C ARG A 596 -0.71 30.16 -2.13
N LEU A 597 -0.31 28.93 -2.43
CA LEU A 597 0.09 28.53 -3.78
C LEU A 597 -1.05 28.69 -4.78
N MET A 598 -2.26 28.24 -4.42
CA MET A 598 -3.45 28.47 -5.26
C MET A 598 -3.74 29.95 -5.45
N GLY A 599 -3.51 30.78 -4.42
CA GLY A 599 -3.65 32.23 -4.50
C GLY A 599 -2.70 32.93 -5.48
N PHE A 600 -1.62 32.26 -5.92
CA PHE A 600 -0.72 32.80 -6.96
C PHE A 600 -1.10 32.38 -8.39
N MET A 601 -2.09 31.50 -8.56
CA MET A 601 -2.51 31.00 -9.88
C MET A 601 -3.49 31.96 -10.55
N SER A 602 -3.41 32.08 -11.88
CA SER A 602 -4.45 32.79 -12.65
C SER A 602 -5.77 32.01 -12.66
N ASN A 603 -6.86 32.63 -13.10
CA ASN A 603 -8.15 31.92 -13.21
C ASN A 603 -8.08 30.73 -14.19
N GLU A 604 -7.38 30.89 -15.30
CA GLU A 604 -7.15 29.84 -16.30
C GLU A 604 -6.34 28.70 -15.71
N GLU A 605 -5.27 29.03 -14.97
CA GLU A 605 -4.47 28.03 -14.28
C GLU A 605 -5.27 27.30 -13.21
N ARG A 606 -6.12 27.99 -12.45
CA ARG A 606 -7.00 27.33 -11.46
C ARG A 606 -8.02 26.42 -12.12
N GLN A 607 -8.55 26.78 -13.28
CA GLN A 607 -9.44 25.90 -14.04
C GLN A 607 -8.71 24.66 -14.55
N GLN A 608 -7.48 24.79 -15.03
CA GLN A 608 -6.73 23.70 -15.63
C GLN A 608 -5.93 22.86 -14.63
N PHE A 609 -5.45 23.45 -13.55
CA PHE A 609 -4.57 22.85 -12.53
C PHE A 609 -5.08 23.10 -11.11
N GLY A 610 -6.38 23.30 -10.92
CA GLY A 610 -6.98 23.49 -9.60
C GLY A 610 -6.83 22.27 -8.70
N PHE A 611 -6.68 22.51 -7.40
CA PHE A 611 -6.60 21.49 -6.36
C PHE A 611 -7.33 21.95 -5.08
N GLU A 612 -8.45 22.67 -5.25
CA GLU A 612 -9.32 23.11 -4.15
C GLU A 612 -10.03 21.92 -3.50
N VAL A 613 -9.36 21.28 -2.53
CA VAL A 613 -9.92 20.16 -1.74
C VAL A 613 -11.17 20.55 -0.94
N GLU A 614 -11.39 21.85 -0.68
CA GLU A 614 -12.60 22.39 -0.06
C GLU A 614 -13.88 22.11 -0.87
N ASN A 615 -13.75 21.98 -2.19
CA ASN A 615 -14.88 21.81 -3.11
C ASN A 615 -15.22 20.34 -3.39
N ILE A 616 -14.58 19.40 -2.69
CA ILE A 616 -14.89 17.97 -2.84
C ILE A 616 -16.24 17.69 -2.17
N ASP A 617 -17.25 17.34 -2.98
CA ASP A 617 -18.44 16.66 -2.48
C ASP A 617 -18.07 15.21 -2.13
N TRP A 618 -17.83 14.94 -0.85
CA TRP A 618 -17.46 13.62 -0.37
C TRP A 618 -18.48 12.54 -0.68
N LYS A 619 -19.79 12.88 -0.66
CA LYS A 619 -20.82 11.89 -0.96
C LYS A 619 -20.74 11.48 -2.42
N ASP A 620 -20.72 12.45 -3.32
CA ASP A 620 -20.60 12.19 -4.76
C ASP A 620 -19.28 11.48 -5.09
N TYR A 621 -18.16 11.98 -4.58
CA TYR A 621 -16.85 11.39 -4.82
C TYR A 621 -16.80 9.92 -4.37
N ILE A 622 -17.26 9.59 -3.16
CA ILE A 622 -17.21 8.21 -2.67
C ILE A 622 -18.17 7.32 -3.49
N THR A 623 -19.42 7.74 -3.67
CA THR A 623 -20.49 6.86 -4.19
C THR A 623 -20.49 6.75 -5.71
N ASN A 624 -20.24 7.85 -6.42
CA ASN A 624 -20.38 7.94 -7.88
C ASN A 624 -19.03 7.92 -8.62
N VAL A 625 -17.92 8.24 -7.95
CA VAL A 625 -16.59 8.28 -8.57
C VAL A 625 -15.71 7.12 -8.09
N HIS A 626 -15.41 7.08 -6.81
CA HIS A 626 -14.41 6.18 -6.23
C HIS A 626 -14.86 4.72 -6.20
N ILE A 627 -16.04 4.39 -5.65
CA ILE A 627 -16.53 3.00 -5.63
C ILE A 627 -16.73 2.43 -7.05
N PRO A 628 -17.32 3.16 -8.01
CA PRO A 628 -17.39 2.69 -9.40
C PRO A 628 -16.01 2.53 -10.05
N GLY A 629 -15.08 3.44 -9.79
CA GLY A 629 -13.67 3.35 -10.20
C GLY A 629 -13.00 2.08 -9.67
N LEU A 630 -13.16 1.82 -8.37
CA LEU A 630 -12.68 0.61 -7.70
C LEU A 630 -13.22 -0.68 -8.34
N ARG A 631 -14.53 -0.72 -8.61
CA ARG A 631 -15.16 -1.84 -9.33
C ARG A 631 -14.56 -2.02 -10.72
N ARG A 632 -14.36 -0.92 -11.45
CA ARG A 632 -13.86 -0.94 -12.82
C ARG A 632 -12.39 -1.36 -12.91
N HIS A 633 -11.52 -0.82 -12.07
CA HIS A 633 -10.08 -0.92 -12.26
C HIS A 633 -9.41 -1.96 -11.34
N VAL A 634 -10.00 -2.29 -10.18
CA VAL A 634 -9.40 -3.23 -9.22
C VAL A 634 -10.13 -4.57 -9.19
N MET A 635 -11.46 -4.58 -9.36
CA MET A 635 -12.26 -5.81 -9.25
C MET A 635 -12.35 -6.62 -10.56
N LYS A 636 -12.24 -5.99 -11.74
CA LYS A 636 -12.37 -6.69 -13.04
C LYS A 636 -11.37 -7.82 -13.27
N GLY A 637 -10.21 -7.83 -12.58
CA GLY A 637 -9.24 -8.94 -12.64
C GLY A 637 -9.50 -10.09 -11.67
N ARG A 638 -10.57 -10.06 -10.86
CA ARG A 638 -10.78 -10.98 -9.72
C ARG A 638 -12.01 -11.89 -9.83
N GLY A 639 -12.63 -11.99 -11.00
CA GLY A 639 -13.76 -12.91 -11.23
C GLY A 639 -15.03 -12.61 -10.42
N LEU A 640 -15.16 -11.39 -9.88
CA LEU A 640 -16.42 -10.91 -9.34
C LEU A 640 -17.21 -10.35 -10.51
N SER A 641 -18.07 -11.18 -11.10
CA SER A 641 -19.00 -10.79 -12.15
C SER A 641 -19.87 -9.62 -11.67
N SER A 642 -20.09 -8.71 -12.62
CA SER A 642 -20.98 -7.55 -12.57
C SER A 642 -22.28 -7.75 -11.82
#